data_AF-A0A2N3CEJ1-F1
#
_entry.id   AF-A0A2N3CEJ1-F1
#
_cell.length_a   1.000
_cell.length_b   1.000
_cell.length_c   1.000
_cell.angle_alpha   90.00
_cell.angle_beta   90.00
_cell.angle_gamma   90.00
#
_symmetry.space_group_name_H-M   'P 1'
#
loop_
_entity.id
_entity.type
_entity.pdbx_description
1 polymer ?
#
loop_
_entity_poly.entity_id
_entity_poly.type
_entity_poly.pdbx_seq_one_letter_code
_entity_poly.pdbx_strand_id
1 'polypeptide(L)'
;MGRKGTAANTGATDQATFWEYWGRTLIFSSLVLAATGAFLLAAPFLPDTDPANVRADWLALACLITGLFTANIARMLQIWGRLSPALTKPAIKRLPDDQTLVRLGFRELFYWLILSLAALTAVAYVSTSQNSHPWPELNLVDAARSANDPLPIYTFLGILALAFLPVSGATYLQARAELKHRPSELGKPAKLFRDDAVSPASFWISFILVVAIVILANWAAGAKDTGSALSGVLTFWITFIVIALFVGFIFVPHISRFFLGQKERRDAQVRILAGGAPPLYAPARFASWLDSGLVRLIAPLSGATQKGVPHLLVILIMLPLTALGFALATPWGLAPIAIGMLLVAGLGRRWAWVEEDRETASRLLKTDAREIQIGFDNDLKDEALLGYAFLFVLVPLSLHQLWGWQRDAFVPVEGADVSNAFVAWLSFFGAELAKAVPFVDWWEIYQVDLKRPIEPSETNALGKHLTFLSRAMVDLVIMAALFQAISIWQRNRTQQRLYDAGQIDVFDPFLEEQFFSEGMQAAGNTYRPSLKFEERVQRHLERRSVLGLPETPYNERRLTDLLDHPEEKVRAGAEWMVTMFDVIVGKPPRKLELLADRWDASWTVTLRTNGSVTREYMHINPEWRRLQKPRIEAVLEELLGPDRETIPKTLSDIDILNLMRLLRHCGDYAEFHYVRTEIVELLAQATAPLAFWALVAQTCPPRENKFARWISEIRQRLGTTVTTEENAYAPPYFGMQDDRALCYRAIAEHAMAYEDLSSLPCEVCEYLNLMRKIEAKTRARPAAEEAYKGIGCNSSKTCDPLLPQEAEALEIDDEELVT
;
A
#
# COMPACT_ATOMS: atom_id res chain seq x y z
N MET A 1 17.93 -19.83 33.11
CA MET A 1 17.24 -18.63 33.64
C MET A 1 16.33 -18.10 32.54
N GLY A 2 15.01 -18.22 32.72
CA GLY A 2 14.02 -17.84 31.71
C GLY A 2 13.89 -16.33 31.56
N ARG A 3 13.95 -15.85 30.31
CA ARG A 3 13.64 -14.45 29.94
C ARG A 3 12.21 -14.14 30.39
N LYS A 4 12.07 -13.28 31.40
CA LYS A 4 10.79 -12.66 31.76
C LYS A 4 10.30 -11.87 30.55
N GLY A 5 9.15 -12.27 30.01
CA GLY A 5 8.43 -11.49 29.02
C GLY A 5 8.18 -10.07 29.56
N THR A 6 8.48 -9.08 28.73
CA THR A 6 8.22 -7.67 29.01
C THR A 6 6.75 -7.46 29.38
N ALA A 7 6.50 -6.76 30.48
CA ALA A 7 5.17 -6.50 31.08
C ALA A 7 4.12 -5.86 30.12
N ALA A 8 4.54 -5.37 28.95
CA ALA A 8 3.64 -4.89 27.91
C ALA A 8 2.85 -6.02 27.20
N ASN A 9 3.39 -7.24 27.13
CA ASN A 9 2.72 -8.36 26.46
C ASN A 9 1.64 -9.02 27.33
N THR A 10 1.84 -9.06 28.65
CA THR A 10 0.86 -9.63 29.59
C THR A 10 -0.41 -8.77 29.71
N GLY A 11 -0.27 -7.44 29.67
CA GLY A 11 -1.43 -6.53 29.70
C GLY A 11 -2.32 -6.62 28.46
N ALA A 12 -1.75 -6.83 27.27
CA ALA A 12 -2.51 -6.99 26.04
C ALA A 12 -3.28 -8.32 25.97
N THR A 13 -2.69 -9.41 26.49
CA THR A 13 -3.36 -10.72 26.56
C THR A 13 -4.48 -10.77 27.60
N ASP A 14 -4.32 -10.10 28.75
CA ASP A 14 -5.37 -10.01 29.78
C ASP A 14 -6.53 -9.12 29.32
N GLN A 15 -6.23 -8.06 28.57
CA GLN A 15 -7.27 -7.20 28.00
C GLN A 15 -8.03 -7.93 26.87
N ALA A 16 -7.36 -8.73 26.04
CA ALA A 16 -8.01 -9.50 24.98
C ALA A 16 -8.93 -10.61 25.53
N THR A 17 -8.50 -11.34 26.57
CA THR A 17 -9.32 -12.36 27.23
C THR A 17 -10.51 -11.76 27.97
N PHE A 18 -10.35 -10.58 28.58
CA PHE A 18 -11.45 -9.82 29.19
C PHE A 18 -12.54 -9.45 28.17
N TRP A 19 -12.16 -8.87 27.02
CA TRP A 19 -13.09 -8.53 25.94
C TRP A 19 -13.76 -9.77 25.32
N GLU A 20 -13.08 -10.90 25.31
CA GLU A 20 -13.61 -12.14 24.77
C GLU A 20 -14.74 -12.73 25.63
N TYR A 21 -14.55 -12.83 26.95
CA TYR A 21 -15.57 -13.37 27.85
C TYR A 21 -16.78 -12.43 28.00
N TRP A 22 -16.54 -11.13 28.24
CA TRP A 22 -17.62 -10.14 28.38
C TRP A 22 -18.34 -9.89 27.05
N GLY A 23 -17.62 -9.87 25.94
CA GLY A 23 -18.25 -9.67 24.65
C GLY A 23 -19.20 -10.82 24.27
N ARG A 24 -18.89 -12.08 24.64
CA ARG A 24 -19.78 -13.23 24.34
C ARG A 24 -21.11 -13.14 25.09
N THR A 25 -21.07 -12.80 26.38
CA THR A 25 -22.29 -12.63 27.18
C THR A 25 -23.10 -11.43 26.72
N LEU A 26 -22.45 -10.32 26.38
CA LEU A 26 -23.09 -9.11 25.87
C LEU A 26 -23.71 -9.34 24.48
N ILE A 27 -23.04 -10.08 23.58
CA ILE A 27 -23.60 -10.49 22.29
C ILE A 27 -24.82 -11.38 22.51
N PHE A 28 -24.74 -12.40 23.36
CA PHE A 28 -25.86 -13.30 23.60
C PHE A 28 -27.08 -12.57 24.17
N SER A 29 -26.91 -11.76 25.22
CA SER A 29 -28.02 -10.99 25.80
C SER A 29 -28.62 -9.99 24.82
N SER A 30 -27.78 -9.37 23.98
CA SER A 30 -28.21 -8.42 22.95
C SER A 30 -28.94 -9.10 21.78
N LEU A 31 -28.53 -10.31 21.39
CA LEU A 31 -29.25 -11.10 20.39
C LEU A 31 -30.59 -11.62 20.92
N VAL A 32 -30.67 -11.98 22.21
CA VAL A 32 -31.94 -12.31 22.85
C VAL A 32 -32.87 -11.09 22.87
N LEU A 33 -32.35 -9.90 23.18
CA LEU A 33 -33.10 -8.64 23.09
C LEU A 33 -33.58 -8.38 21.66
N ALA A 34 -32.71 -8.59 20.67
CA ALA A 34 -33.05 -8.42 19.26
C ALA A 34 -34.12 -9.41 18.80
N ALA A 35 -33.98 -10.69 19.17
CA ALA A 35 -34.96 -11.73 18.87
C ALA A 35 -36.32 -11.46 19.52
N THR A 36 -36.32 -10.91 20.74
CA THR A 36 -37.54 -10.48 21.43
C THR A 36 -38.22 -9.34 20.65
N GLY A 37 -37.45 -8.35 20.19
CA GLY A 37 -37.96 -7.28 19.32
C GLY A 37 -38.52 -7.81 17.99
N ALA A 38 -37.81 -8.73 17.33
CA ALA A 38 -38.26 -9.37 16.10
C ALA A 38 -39.55 -10.16 16.29
N PHE A 39 -39.65 -10.92 17.39
CA PHE A 39 -40.85 -11.68 17.73
C PHE A 39 -42.05 -10.76 17.97
N LEU A 40 -41.86 -9.66 18.70
CA LEU A 40 -42.90 -8.66 18.93
C LEU A 40 -43.34 -7.98 17.63
N LEU A 41 -42.42 -7.70 16.69
CA LEU A 41 -42.76 -7.18 15.36
C LEU A 41 -43.49 -8.22 14.50
N ALA A 42 -43.20 -9.52 14.66
CA ALA A 42 -43.85 -10.59 13.92
C ALA A 42 -45.22 -11.00 14.50
N ALA A 43 -45.49 -10.68 15.77
CA ALA A 43 -46.70 -11.06 16.49
C ALA A 43 -48.04 -10.66 15.82
N PRO A 44 -48.16 -9.50 15.13
CA PRO A 44 -49.38 -9.13 14.40
C PRO A 44 -49.71 -10.02 13.20
N PHE A 45 -48.78 -10.88 12.76
CA PHE A 45 -48.97 -11.80 11.63
C PHE A 45 -49.36 -13.21 12.05
N LEU A 46 -49.52 -13.48 13.36
CA LEU A 46 -49.96 -14.78 13.86
C LEU A 46 -51.49 -14.92 13.73
N PRO A 47 -52.00 -16.12 13.41
CA PRO A 47 -53.40 -16.33 13.03
C PRO A 47 -54.45 -16.06 14.12
N ASP A 48 -54.05 -15.90 15.39
CA ASP A 48 -54.95 -15.78 16.57
C ASP A 48 -54.73 -14.50 17.40
N THR A 49 -53.96 -13.52 16.91
CA THR A 49 -53.66 -12.27 17.63
C THR A 49 -54.42 -11.09 17.04
N ASP A 50 -55.24 -10.41 17.85
CA ASP A 50 -55.87 -9.14 17.47
C ASP A 50 -54.80 -8.03 17.39
N PRO A 51 -54.51 -7.44 16.21
CA PRO A 51 -53.43 -6.46 16.03
C PRO A 51 -53.56 -5.25 16.96
N ALA A 52 -54.77 -4.91 17.39
CA ALA A 52 -55.04 -3.80 18.29
C ALA A 52 -54.53 -4.01 19.74
N ASN A 53 -54.26 -5.26 20.14
CA ASN A 53 -53.84 -5.61 21.51
C ASN A 53 -52.32 -5.72 21.70
N VAL A 54 -51.53 -5.67 20.62
CA VAL A 54 -50.06 -5.75 20.68
C VAL A 54 -49.46 -4.35 20.56
N ARG A 55 -49.60 -3.52 21.61
CA ARG A 55 -49.20 -2.10 21.63
C ARG A 55 -47.69 -1.85 21.80
N ALA A 56 -46.82 -2.66 21.20
CA ALA A 56 -45.39 -2.64 21.49
C ALA A 56 -44.50 -2.23 20.31
N ASP A 57 -45.03 -1.59 19.27
CA ASP A 57 -44.33 -1.38 17.99
C ASP A 57 -42.98 -0.65 18.11
N TRP A 58 -42.95 0.50 18.79
CA TRP A 58 -41.73 1.27 19.01
C TRP A 58 -40.78 0.60 20.00
N LEU A 59 -41.31 -0.07 21.03
CA LEU A 59 -40.51 -0.83 21.98
C LEU A 59 -39.86 -2.04 21.30
N ALA A 60 -40.59 -2.72 20.41
CA ALA A 60 -40.14 -3.87 19.65
C ALA A 60 -39.06 -3.47 18.64
N LEU A 61 -39.26 -2.37 17.91
CA LEU A 61 -38.24 -1.80 17.03
C LEU A 61 -37.01 -1.34 17.83
N ALA A 62 -37.20 -0.65 18.95
CA ALA A 62 -36.12 -0.23 19.83
C ALA A 62 -35.34 -1.44 20.37
N CYS A 63 -35.99 -2.49 20.86
CA CYS A 63 -35.35 -3.73 21.31
C CYS A 63 -34.60 -4.45 20.18
N LEU A 64 -35.18 -4.51 18.98
CA LEU A 64 -34.54 -5.10 17.80
C LEU A 64 -33.22 -4.38 17.49
N ILE A 65 -33.27 -3.07 17.31
CA ILE A 65 -32.12 -2.29 16.88
C ILE A 65 -31.11 -2.09 18.00
N THR A 66 -31.54 -1.80 19.23
CA THR A 66 -30.59 -1.69 20.34
C THR A 66 -29.87 -3.01 20.57
N GLY A 67 -30.57 -4.15 20.50
CA GLY A 67 -29.97 -5.47 20.56
C GLY A 67 -28.98 -5.74 19.41
N LEU A 68 -29.35 -5.44 18.16
CA LEU A 68 -28.44 -5.61 17.02
C LEU A 68 -27.23 -4.66 17.14
N PHE A 69 -27.45 -3.41 17.56
CA PHE A 69 -26.41 -2.40 17.73
C PHE A 69 -25.42 -2.78 18.84
N THR A 70 -25.90 -3.15 20.03
CA THR A 70 -25.04 -3.52 21.16
C THR A 70 -24.28 -4.81 20.86
N ALA A 71 -24.91 -5.78 20.19
CA ALA A 71 -24.23 -6.97 19.68
C ALA A 71 -23.12 -6.59 18.69
N ASN A 72 -23.39 -5.69 17.74
CA ASN A 72 -22.44 -5.28 16.71
C ASN A 72 -21.26 -4.45 17.29
N ILE A 73 -21.51 -3.56 18.27
CA ILE A 73 -20.45 -2.84 18.99
C ILE A 73 -19.59 -3.80 19.82
N ALA A 74 -20.20 -4.72 20.57
CA ALA A 74 -19.46 -5.71 21.34
C ALA A 74 -18.60 -6.59 20.42
N ARG A 75 -19.15 -6.98 19.26
CA ARG A 75 -18.42 -7.77 18.26
C ARG A 75 -17.29 -6.97 17.61
N MET A 76 -17.49 -5.70 17.30
CA MET A 76 -16.45 -4.79 16.82
C MET A 76 -15.28 -4.73 17.79
N LEU A 77 -15.56 -4.56 19.09
CA LEU A 77 -14.51 -4.51 20.13
C LEU A 77 -13.76 -5.85 20.27
N GLN A 78 -14.47 -6.98 20.18
CA GLN A 78 -13.84 -8.32 20.17
C GLN A 78 -12.90 -8.51 18.98
N ILE A 79 -13.36 -8.18 17.76
CA ILE A 79 -12.55 -8.29 16.55
C ILE A 79 -11.35 -7.35 16.67
N TRP A 80 -11.57 -6.10 17.09
CA TRP A 80 -10.51 -5.11 17.25
C TRP A 80 -9.45 -5.52 18.26
N GLY A 81 -9.84 -6.10 19.40
CA GLY A 81 -8.91 -6.58 20.42
C GLY A 81 -7.91 -7.61 19.88
N ARG A 82 -8.33 -8.43 18.91
CA ARG A 82 -7.45 -9.41 18.23
C ARG A 82 -6.74 -8.84 17.00
N LEU A 83 -7.40 -7.94 16.27
CA LEU A 83 -6.89 -7.36 15.02
C LEU A 83 -5.83 -6.29 15.26
N SER A 84 -5.95 -5.48 16.31
CA SER A 84 -5.01 -4.40 16.63
C SER A 84 -3.57 -4.93 16.79
N PRO A 85 -3.28 -6.01 17.56
CA PRO A 85 -1.94 -6.58 17.65
C PRO A 85 -1.39 -7.17 16.34
N ALA A 86 -2.26 -7.65 15.44
CA ALA A 86 -1.86 -8.18 14.14
C ALA A 86 -1.53 -7.05 13.16
N LEU A 87 -2.34 -5.97 13.18
CA LEU A 87 -2.13 -4.78 12.35
C LEU A 87 -0.86 -3.99 12.73
N THR A 88 -0.44 -4.04 14.00
CA THR A 88 0.78 -3.37 14.45
C THR A 88 2.07 -4.04 13.96
N LYS A 89 1.98 -5.32 13.58
CA LYS A 89 3.09 -6.02 12.91
C LYS A 89 3.11 -5.61 11.43
N PRO A 90 4.27 -5.27 10.87
CA PRO A 90 4.39 -5.04 9.42
C PRO A 90 3.95 -6.30 8.68
N ALA A 91 3.31 -6.14 7.51
CA ALA A 91 2.69 -7.25 6.76
C ALA A 91 3.63 -8.45 6.59
N ILE A 92 4.92 -8.18 6.36
CA ILE A 92 6.00 -9.16 6.17
C ILE A 92 6.28 -10.01 7.42
N LYS A 93 6.07 -9.46 8.63
CA LYS A 93 6.34 -10.16 9.90
C LYS A 93 5.08 -10.82 10.50
N ARG A 94 3.95 -10.81 9.78
CA ARG A 94 2.71 -11.43 10.24
C ARG A 94 2.79 -12.94 10.07
N LEU A 95 2.49 -13.67 11.14
CA LEU A 95 2.30 -15.11 11.08
C LEU A 95 1.09 -15.46 10.19
N PRO A 96 0.97 -16.69 9.67
CA PRO A 96 -0.18 -17.11 8.85
C PRO A 96 -1.54 -16.84 9.53
N ASP A 97 -1.61 -17.02 10.85
CA ASP A 97 -2.81 -16.72 11.65
C ASP A 97 -3.10 -15.21 11.71
N ASP A 98 -2.08 -14.36 11.83
CA ASP A 98 -2.24 -12.90 11.78
C ASP A 98 -2.68 -12.45 10.38
N GLN A 99 -2.15 -13.07 9.32
CA GLN A 99 -2.52 -12.78 7.94
C GLN A 99 -3.97 -13.14 7.64
N THR A 100 -4.43 -14.31 8.08
CA THR A 100 -5.83 -14.72 7.94
C THR A 100 -6.76 -13.82 8.74
N LEU A 101 -6.36 -13.40 9.94
CA LEU A 101 -7.13 -12.48 10.77
C LEU A 101 -7.25 -11.09 10.12
N VAL A 102 -6.16 -10.54 9.59
CA VAL A 102 -6.19 -9.28 8.83
C VAL A 102 -7.03 -9.41 7.54
N ARG A 103 -6.95 -10.56 6.85
CA ARG A 103 -7.75 -10.84 5.64
C ARG A 103 -9.25 -10.91 5.93
N LEU A 104 -9.63 -11.53 7.04
CA LEU A 104 -11.03 -11.58 7.50
C LEU A 104 -11.50 -10.19 7.97
N GLY A 105 -10.58 -9.40 8.53
CA GLY A 105 -10.79 -7.99 8.87
C GLY A 105 -12.07 -7.77 9.66
N PHE A 106 -12.88 -6.81 9.20
CA PHE A 106 -14.17 -6.47 9.79
C PHE A 106 -15.35 -6.99 8.97
N ARG A 107 -15.14 -7.96 8.08
CA ARG A 107 -16.18 -8.48 7.16
C ARG A 107 -17.47 -8.88 7.87
N GLU A 108 -17.36 -9.45 9.07
CA GLU A 108 -18.51 -9.83 9.88
C GLU A 108 -19.42 -8.64 10.25
N LEU A 109 -18.85 -7.48 10.56
CA LEU A 109 -19.62 -6.27 10.90
C LEU A 109 -20.45 -5.78 9.72
N PHE A 110 -20.00 -6.00 8.49
CA PHE A 110 -20.76 -5.68 7.28
C PHE A 110 -21.97 -6.61 7.12
N TYR A 111 -21.89 -7.88 7.51
CA TYR A 111 -23.06 -8.77 7.52
C TYR A 111 -24.11 -8.31 8.53
N TRP A 112 -23.69 -7.86 9.71
CA TRP A 112 -24.60 -7.25 10.71
C TRP A 112 -25.23 -5.94 10.21
N LEU A 113 -24.46 -5.10 9.51
CA LEU A 113 -24.99 -3.90 8.85
C LEU A 113 -26.04 -4.27 7.78
N ILE A 114 -25.73 -5.20 6.88
CA ILE A 114 -26.66 -5.66 5.82
C ILE A 114 -27.94 -6.22 6.44
N LEU A 115 -27.84 -7.04 7.49
CA LEU A 115 -29.00 -7.58 8.20
C LEU A 115 -29.84 -6.47 8.82
N SER A 116 -29.20 -5.47 9.42
CA SER A 116 -29.88 -4.31 10.02
C SER A 116 -30.59 -3.47 8.97
N LEU A 117 -29.92 -3.17 7.84
CA LEU A 117 -30.50 -2.43 6.73
C LEU A 117 -31.66 -3.20 6.07
N ALA A 118 -31.53 -4.51 5.90
CA ALA A 118 -32.59 -5.36 5.38
C ALA A 118 -33.80 -5.38 6.32
N ALA A 119 -33.59 -5.48 7.63
CA ALA A 119 -34.66 -5.40 8.63
C ALA A 119 -35.39 -4.04 8.59
N LEU A 120 -34.64 -2.94 8.54
CA LEU A 120 -35.22 -1.59 8.40
C LEU A 120 -36.01 -1.44 7.10
N THR A 121 -35.49 -2.00 6.01
CA THR A 121 -36.16 -1.98 4.70
C THR A 121 -37.46 -2.79 4.74
N ALA A 122 -37.45 -3.96 5.37
CA ALA A 122 -38.63 -4.79 5.54
C ALA A 122 -39.70 -4.09 6.38
N VAL A 123 -39.33 -3.47 7.51
CA VAL A 123 -40.24 -2.68 8.35
C VAL A 123 -40.85 -1.51 7.55
N ALA A 124 -40.02 -0.76 6.83
CA ALA A 124 -40.49 0.34 5.98
C ALA A 124 -41.47 -0.17 4.91
N TYR A 125 -41.13 -1.23 4.18
CA TYR A 125 -41.98 -1.74 3.10
C TYR A 125 -43.30 -2.35 3.60
N VAL A 126 -43.27 -3.13 4.69
CA VAL A 126 -44.48 -3.69 5.30
C VAL A 126 -45.40 -2.58 5.82
N SER A 127 -44.84 -1.46 6.30
CA SER A 127 -45.64 -0.29 6.68
C SER A 127 -46.35 0.39 5.48
N THR A 128 -45.91 0.13 4.24
CA THR A 128 -46.54 0.66 3.01
C THR A 128 -47.73 -0.18 2.51
N SER A 129 -47.91 -1.42 3.00
CA SER A 129 -48.88 -2.35 2.41
C SER A 129 -50.33 -2.00 2.77
N GLN A 130 -51.16 -1.74 1.75
CA GLN A 130 -52.55 -1.25 1.93
C GLN A 130 -53.52 -2.28 2.56
N ASN A 131 -53.22 -3.58 2.45
CA ASN A 131 -54.12 -4.65 2.90
C ASN A 131 -53.86 -5.08 4.37
N SER A 132 -52.69 -4.75 4.89
CA SER A 132 -52.29 -5.03 6.27
C SER A 132 -51.44 -3.85 6.71
N HIS A 133 -52.02 -2.91 7.46
CA HIS A 133 -51.24 -1.91 8.21
C HIS A 133 -51.02 -2.45 9.63
N PRO A 134 -50.04 -3.36 9.83
CA PRO A 134 -49.84 -4.01 11.14
C PRO A 134 -49.40 -3.02 12.21
N TRP A 135 -48.81 -1.87 11.82
CA TRP A 135 -48.25 -0.87 12.72
C TRP A 135 -48.73 0.55 12.38
N PRO A 136 -49.97 0.91 12.72
CA PRO A 136 -50.55 2.21 12.39
C PRO A 136 -49.86 3.39 13.09
N GLU A 137 -49.11 3.16 14.18
CA GLU A 137 -48.37 4.21 14.92
C GLU A 137 -46.97 4.52 14.33
N LEU A 138 -46.42 3.64 13.49
CA LEU A 138 -45.08 3.81 12.91
C LEU A 138 -45.02 4.92 11.85
N ASN A 139 -46.13 5.21 11.15
CA ASN A 139 -46.33 6.37 10.26
C ASN A 139 -45.15 6.72 9.33
N LEU A 140 -44.44 5.73 8.78
CA LEU A 140 -43.22 5.94 7.99
C LEU A 140 -43.47 6.33 6.52
N VAL A 141 -44.71 6.23 6.04
CA VAL A 141 -45.05 6.23 4.59
C VAL A 141 -45.98 7.38 4.21
N ASP A 142 -46.87 7.81 5.11
CA ASP A 142 -47.85 8.86 4.82
C ASP A 142 -47.22 10.25 4.98
N ALA A 143 -46.99 10.93 3.86
CA ALA A 143 -46.42 12.27 3.81
C ALA A 143 -47.24 13.30 4.61
N ALA A 144 -48.57 13.20 4.61
CA ALA A 144 -49.42 14.18 5.30
C ALA A 144 -49.38 13.99 6.82
N ARG A 145 -49.34 12.74 7.30
CA ARG A 145 -49.22 12.44 8.73
C ARG A 145 -47.81 12.66 9.26
N SER A 146 -46.78 12.33 8.48
CA SER A 146 -45.37 12.56 8.83
C SER A 146 -45.04 14.04 9.07
N ALA A 147 -45.71 14.95 8.36
CA ALA A 147 -45.54 16.39 8.55
C ALA A 147 -46.14 16.88 9.88
N ASN A 148 -47.17 16.19 10.39
CA ASN A 148 -47.87 16.57 11.61
C ASN A 148 -47.25 15.94 12.87
N ASP A 149 -46.67 14.74 12.76
CA ASP A 149 -45.90 14.09 13.83
C ASP A 149 -44.59 13.49 13.27
N PRO A 150 -43.48 14.24 13.29
CA PRO A 150 -42.23 13.82 12.66
C PRO A 150 -41.36 12.94 13.57
N LEU A 151 -41.72 12.79 14.85
CA LEU A 151 -40.92 12.06 15.84
C LEU A 151 -40.66 10.60 15.43
N PRO A 152 -41.66 9.84 14.95
CA PRO A 152 -41.46 8.53 14.33
C PRO A 152 -40.31 8.45 13.32
N ILE A 153 -40.28 9.38 12.38
CA ILE A 153 -39.34 9.37 11.27
C ILE A 153 -37.95 9.80 11.72
N TYR A 154 -37.84 10.80 12.60
CA TYR A 154 -36.55 11.14 13.20
C TYR A 154 -35.96 9.97 13.99
N THR A 155 -36.80 9.22 14.69
CA THR A 155 -36.38 8.03 15.42
C THR A 155 -35.89 6.95 14.46
N PHE A 156 -36.61 6.71 13.37
CA PHE A 156 -36.22 5.78 12.30
C PHE A 156 -34.91 6.17 11.61
N LEU A 157 -34.71 7.47 11.30
CA LEU A 157 -33.46 7.98 10.73
C LEU A 157 -32.29 7.91 11.72
N GLY A 158 -32.54 8.17 13.00
CA GLY A 158 -31.54 7.98 14.07
C GLY A 158 -31.12 6.52 14.18
N ILE A 159 -32.07 5.59 14.10
CA ILE A 159 -31.84 4.16 14.04
C ILE A 159 -30.99 3.76 12.81
N LEU A 160 -31.31 4.30 11.63
CA LEU A 160 -30.54 4.08 10.40
C LEU A 160 -29.09 4.56 10.59
N ALA A 161 -28.88 5.74 11.17
CA ALA A 161 -27.55 6.27 11.45
C ALA A 161 -26.79 5.39 12.48
N LEU A 162 -27.47 4.90 13.52
CA LEU A 162 -26.88 4.00 14.52
C LEU A 162 -26.41 2.68 13.91
N ALA A 163 -27.08 2.16 12.87
CA ALA A 163 -26.67 0.93 12.19
C ALA A 163 -25.26 1.04 11.56
N PHE A 164 -24.87 2.23 11.07
CA PHE A 164 -23.55 2.48 10.47
C PHE A 164 -22.44 2.71 11.50
N LEU A 165 -22.78 3.02 12.75
CA LEU A 165 -21.82 3.47 13.76
C LEU A 165 -20.77 2.40 14.14
N PRO A 166 -21.10 1.10 14.29
CA PRO A 166 -20.11 0.04 14.52
C PRO A 166 -19.11 -0.09 13.37
N VAL A 167 -19.58 -0.06 12.12
CA VAL A 167 -18.71 -0.16 10.94
C VAL A 167 -17.83 1.10 10.83
N SER A 168 -18.39 2.28 11.09
CA SER A 168 -17.67 3.56 11.10
C SER A 168 -16.59 3.62 12.18
N GLY A 169 -16.88 3.09 13.37
CA GLY A 169 -15.90 2.95 14.45
C GLY A 169 -14.76 2.01 14.05
N ALA A 170 -15.09 0.87 13.45
CA ALA A 170 -14.11 -0.11 12.98
C ALA A 170 -13.17 0.48 11.90
N THR A 171 -13.72 1.16 10.90
CA THR A 171 -12.93 1.76 9.81
C THR A 171 -12.06 2.91 10.31
N TYR A 172 -12.55 3.73 11.24
CA TYR A 172 -11.76 4.75 11.91
C TYR A 172 -10.57 4.15 12.69
N LEU A 173 -10.81 3.09 13.47
CA LEU A 173 -9.78 2.41 14.23
C LEU A 173 -8.72 1.79 13.31
N GLN A 174 -9.15 1.11 12.24
CA GLN A 174 -8.26 0.53 11.23
C GLN A 174 -7.40 1.60 10.56
N ALA A 175 -8.01 2.67 10.05
CA ALA A 175 -7.30 3.76 9.39
C ALA A 175 -6.24 4.40 10.31
N ARG A 176 -6.57 4.57 11.59
CA ARG A 176 -5.64 5.12 12.59
C ARG A 176 -4.46 4.17 12.88
N ALA A 177 -4.69 2.86 12.93
CA ALA A 177 -3.63 1.89 13.13
C ALA A 177 -2.71 1.80 11.91
N GLU A 178 -3.25 1.73 10.69
CA GLU A 178 -2.47 1.70 9.45
C GLU A 178 -1.55 2.94 9.32
N LEU A 179 -2.05 4.11 9.67
CA LEU A 179 -1.30 5.36 9.62
C LEU A 179 -0.17 5.46 10.65
N LYS A 180 -0.31 4.79 11.80
CA LYS A 180 0.72 4.80 12.85
C LYS A 180 2.01 4.11 12.41
N HIS A 181 1.93 3.20 11.44
CA HIS A 181 3.05 2.42 10.94
C HIS A 181 3.63 2.91 9.61
N ARG A 182 3.02 3.93 8.99
CA ARG A 182 3.58 4.55 7.78
C ARG A 182 4.62 5.60 8.14
N PRO A 183 5.84 5.54 7.57
CA PRO A 183 6.86 6.56 7.80
C PRO A 183 6.42 7.88 7.15
N SER A 184 6.26 8.97 7.92
CA SER A 184 6.07 10.32 7.38
C SER A 184 7.40 11.09 7.29
N GLU A 185 7.41 12.18 6.52
CA GLU A 185 8.56 13.05 6.16
C GLU A 185 9.52 13.46 7.31
N LEU A 186 9.17 13.30 8.58
CA LEU A 186 9.95 13.79 9.73
C LEU A 186 9.83 12.91 10.99
N GLY A 187 9.59 11.61 10.85
CA GLY A 187 9.41 10.72 12.01
C GLY A 187 8.12 10.99 12.81
N LYS A 188 7.19 11.76 12.23
CA LYS A 188 5.84 11.96 12.77
C LYS A 188 4.90 10.90 12.18
N PRO A 189 3.84 10.48 12.89
CA PRO A 189 2.83 9.61 12.30
C PRO A 189 2.06 10.36 11.22
N ALA A 190 1.76 9.69 10.12
CA ALA A 190 0.92 10.25 9.06
C ALA A 190 -0.47 10.63 9.61
N LYS A 191 -1.00 11.79 9.18
CA LYS A 191 -2.27 12.31 9.68
C LYS A 191 -3.45 11.65 8.96
N LEU A 192 -4.56 11.42 9.68
CA LEU A 192 -5.81 10.92 9.11
C LEU A 192 -6.43 11.94 8.15
N PHE A 193 -6.45 13.21 8.55
CA PHE A 193 -6.90 14.32 7.72
C PHE A 193 -5.69 15.07 7.18
N ARG A 194 -5.52 15.03 5.86
CA ARG A 194 -4.39 15.64 5.16
C ARG A 194 -4.66 17.09 4.82
N ASP A 195 -3.62 17.91 4.89
CA ASP A 195 -3.68 19.34 4.60
C ASP A 195 -3.29 19.67 3.14
N ASP A 196 -2.82 18.66 2.39
CA ASP A 196 -2.12 18.77 1.11
C ASP A 196 -2.83 18.09 -0.08
N ALA A 197 -3.97 17.43 0.13
CA ALA A 197 -4.69 16.73 -0.94
C ALA A 197 -5.24 17.67 -2.03
N VAL A 198 -5.68 18.87 -1.65
CA VAL A 198 -6.21 19.88 -2.59
C VAL A 198 -5.36 21.13 -2.53
N SER A 199 -4.70 21.46 -3.64
CA SER A 199 -3.94 22.71 -3.73
C SER A 199 -4.88 23.92 -3.69
N PRO A 200 -4.52 25.02 -3.01
CA PRO A 200 -5.35 26.23 -2.96
C PRO A 200 -5.69 26.79 -4.35
N ALA A 201 -4.75 26.71 -5.29
CA ALA A 201 -4.99 27.14 -6.66
C ALA A 201 -6.07 26.29 -7.35
N SER A 202 -5.97 24.96 -7.25
CA SER A 202 -6.97 24.05 -7.83
C SER A 202 -8.37 24.25 -7.22
N PHE A 203 -8.44 24.52 -5.91
CA PHE A 203 -9.69 24.80 -5.22
C PHE A 203 -10.36 26.06 -5.79
N TRP A 204 -9.64 27.19 -5.81
CA TRP A 204 -10.23 28.45 -6.27
C TRP A 204 -10.60 28.43 -7.74
N ILE A 205 -9.81 27.77 -8.59
CA ILE A 205 -10.14 27.60 -10.01
C ILE A 205 -11.42 26.77 -10.17
N SER A 206 -11.53 25.65 -9.47
CA SER A 206 -12.73 24.79 -9.51
C SER A 206 -13.95 25.53 -8.96
N PHE A 207 -13.80 26.29 -7.87
CA PHE A 207 -14.86 27.09 -7.29
C PHE A 207 -15.37 28.17 -8.26
N ILE A 208 -14.47 28.93 -8.87
CA ILE A 208 -14.82 29.95 -9.88
C ILE A 208 -15.56 29.31 -11.05
N LEU A 209 -15.09 28.15 -11.51
CA LEU A 209 -15.69 27.43 -12.63
C LEU A 209 -17.11 26.95 -12.29
N VAL A 210 -17.33 26.36 -11.12
CA VAL A 210 -18.66 25.96 -10.66
C VAL A 210 -19.59 27.16 -10.52
N VAL A 211 -19.11 28.26 -9.92
CA VAL A 211 -19.89 29.50 -9.81
C VAL A 211 -20.24 30.07 -11.19
N ALA A 212 -19.32 30.05 -12.14
CA ALA A 212 -19.57 30.50 -13.51
C ALA A 212 -20.63 29.65 -14.21
N ILE A 213 -20.59 28.32 -14.05
CA ILE A 213 -21.60 27.40 -14.60
C ILE A 213 -22.98 27.68 -13.98
N VAL A 214 -23.05 27.89 -12.66
CA VAL A 214 -24.31 28.21 -11.97
C VAL A 214 -24.88 29.54 -12.45
N ILE A 215 -24.04 30.57 -12.60
CA ILE A 215 -24.45 31.89 -13.13
C ILE A 215 -24.99 31.75 -14.56
N LEU A 216 -24.29 30.99 -15.42
CA LEU A 216 -24.71 30.69 -16.79
C LEU A 216 -26.06 29.97 -16.83
N ALA A 217 -26.23 28.94 -16.00
CA ALA A 217 -27.47 28.16 -15.93
C ALA A 217 -28.65 29.02 -15.46
N ASN A 218 -28.43 29.89 -14.46
CA ASN A 218 -29.44 30.82 -13.98
C ASN A 218 -29.83 31.86 -15.04
N TRP A 219 -28.85 32.38 -15.77
CA TRP A 219 -29.08 33.32 -16.87
C TRP A 219 -29.83 32.68 -18.04
N ALA A 220 -29.47 31.45 -18.42
CA ALA A 220 -30.16 30.70 -19.47
C ALA A 220 -31.62 30.38 -19.11
N ALA A 221 -31.92 30.09 -17.84
CA ALA A 221 -33.27 29.84 -17.38
C ALA A 221 -34.19 31.08 -17.48
N GLY A 222 -33.63 32.29 -17.27
CA GLY A 222 -34.37 33.56 -17.37
C GLY A 222 -34.55 34.08 -18.81
N ALA A 223 -33.82 33.54 -19.79
CA ALA A 223 -33.84 34.04 -21.17
C ALA A 223 -35.06 33.57 -21.99
N LYS A 224 -35.87 32.63 -21.50
CA LYS A 224 -37.03 32.05 -22.21
C LYS A 224 -38.15 33.06 -22.47
N ASP A 225 -38.22 34.12 -21.68
CA ASP A 225 -39.26 35.17 -21.76
C ASP A 225 -38.85 36.40 -22.59
N THR A 226 -37.66 36.40 -23.19
CA THR A 226 -37.19 37.49 -24.06
C THR A 226 -37.32 37.10 -25.53
N GLY A 227 -38.07 37.90 -26.30
CA GLY A 227 -38.55 37.58 -27.65
C GLY A 227 -37.50 37.10 -28.69
N SER A 228 -38.02 36.53 -29.79
CA SER A 228 -37.33 35.77 -30.83
C SER A 228 -36.04 36.37 -31.43
N ALA A 229 -35.82 37.68 -31.34
CA ALA A 229 -34.60 38.33 -31.82
C ALA A 229 -33.37 38.09 -30.91
N LEU A 230 -33.57 37.79 -29.61
CA LEU A 230 -32.48 37.56 -28.67
C LEU A 230 -31.99 36.10 -28.69
N SER A 231 -32.81 35.16 -29.15
CA SER A 231 -32.51 33.70 -29.14
C SER A 231 -31.27 33.33 -29.97
N GLY A 232 -31.10 33.93 -31.16
CA GLY A 232 -29.91 33.68 -32.01
C GLY A 232 -28.61 34.25 -31.41
N VAL A 233 -28.70 35.43 -30.79
CA VAL A 233 -27.56 36.08 -30.11
C VAL A 233 -27.21 35.36 -28.80
N LEU A 234 -28.22 34.88 -28.07
CA LEU A 234 -28.07 34.09 -26.86
C LEU A 234 -27.31 32.79 -27.14
N THR A 235 -27.70 32.06 -28.19
CA THR A 235 -27.05 30.81 -28.60
C THR A 235 -25.59 31.04 -28.98
N PHE A 236 -25.29 32.14 -29.69
CA PHE A 236 -23.93 32.54 -30.01
C PHE A 236 -23.08 32.83 -28.76
N TRP A 237 -23.59 33.60 -27.79
CA TRP A 237 -22.86 33.90 -26.55
C TRP A 237 -22.67 32.68 -25.65
N ILE A 238 -23.67 31.80 -25.55
CA ILE A 238 -23.54 30.53 -24.81
C ILE A 238 -22.42 29.70 -25.45
N THR A 239 -22.43 29.56 -26.78
CA THR A 239 -21.39 28.81 -27.50
C THR A 239 -20.01 29.44 -27.32
N PHE A 240 -19.91 30.77 -27.42
CA PHE A 240 -18.66 31.50 -27.21
C PHE A 240 -18.14 31.35 -25.78
N ILE A 241 -19.00 31.45 -24.77
CA ILE A 241 -18.63 31.29 -23.36
C ILE A 241 -18.19 29.85 -23.10
N VAL A 242 -18.92 28.84 -23.59
CA VAL A 242 -18.52 27.43 -23.47
C VAL A 242 -17.17 27.17 -24.12
N ILE A 243 -16.94 27.70 -25.33
CA ILE A 243 -15.64 27.62 -26.02
C ILE A 243 -14.56 28.32 -25.19
N ALA A 244 -14.81 29.53 -24.68
CA ALA A 244 -13.84 30.28 -23.88
C ALA A 244 -13.52 29.56 -22.55
N LEU A 245 -14.50 28.91 -21.94
CA LEU A 245 -14.35 28.11 -20.72
C LEU A 245 -13.55 26.83 -21.00
N PHE A 246 -13.79 26.19 -22.14
CA PHE A 246 -13.04 25.01 -22.60
C PHE A 246 -11.58 25.35 -22.95
N VAL A 247 -11.35 26.44 -23.69
CA VAL A 247 -10.02 26.96 -23.98
C VAL A 247 -9.32 27.36 -22.67
N GLY A 248 -10.01 28.05 -21.77
CA GLY A 248 -9.51 28.37 -20.43
C GLY A 248 -9.07 27.12 -19.68
N PHE A 249 -9.87 26.06 -19.68
CA PHE A 249 -9.57 24.78 -19.03
C PHE A 249 -8.30 24.11 -19.58
N ILE A 250 -8.07 24.16 -20.90
CA ILE A 250 -6.84 23.65 -21.53
C ILE A 250 -5.61 24.41 -21.02
N PHE A 251 -5.72 25.74 -20.86
CA PHE A 251 -4.60 26.57 -20.41
C PHE A 251 -4.44 26.60 -18.88
N VAL A 252 -5.45 26.23 -18.09
CA VAL A 252 -5.41 26.23 -16.61
C VAL A 252 -4.20 25.48 -16.04
N PRO A 253 -3.87 24.24 -16.45
CA PRO A 253 -2.69 23.53 -15.94
C PRO A 253 -1.37 24.19 -16.33
N HIS A 254 -1.33 24.92 -17.45
CA HIS A 254 -0.13 25.64 -17.93
C HIS A 254 0.06 26.95 -17.16
N ILE A 255 -1.03 27.69 -16.95
CA ILE A 255 -1.08 28.91 -16.14
C ILE A 255 -0.75 28.59 -14.68
N SER A 256 -1.34 27.52 -14.12
CA SER A 256 -1.06 27.03 -12.77
C SER A 256 0.42 26.70 -12.61
N ARG A 257 1.02 25.90 -13.51
CA ARG A 257 2.46 25.59 -13.49
C ARG A 257 3.33 26.84 -13.63
N PHE A 258 2.95 27.80 -14.45
CA PHE A 258 3.66 29.07 -14.61
C PHE A 258 3.66 29.90 -13.30
N PHE A 259 2.51 30.02 -12.64
CA PHE A 259 2.40 30.73 -11.37
C PHE A 259 3.04 29.99 -10.19
N LEU A 260 2.93 28.66 -10.12
CA LEU A 260 3.59 27.83 -9.11
C LEU A 260 5.11 27.90 -9.24
N GLY A 261 5.66 27.84 -10.46
CA GLY A 261 7.10 28.04 -10.69
C GLY A 261 7.60 29.45 -10.34
N GLN A 262 6.76 30.48 -10.45
CA GLN A 262 7.07 31.83 -9.94
C GLN A 262 6.96 31.91 -8.41
N LYS A 263 6.07 31.14 -7.80
CA LYS A 263 5.83 31.12 -6.36
C LYS A 263 6.91 30.35 -5.61
N GLU A 264 7.41 29.23 -6.14
CA GLU A 264 8.57 28.53 -5.57
C GLU A 264 9.83 29.42 -5.56
N ARG A 265 10.00 30.26 -6.59
CA ARG A 265 11.07 31.28 -6.64
C ARG A 265 10.89 32.40 -5.59
N ARG A 266 9.65 32.70 -5.19
CA ARG A 266 9.33 33.68 -4.14
C ARG A 266 9.31 33.08 -2.73
N ASP A 267 8.86 31.84 -2.57
CA ASP A 267 8.78 31.13 -1.29
C ASP A 267 10.18 30.71 -0.80
N ALA A 268 11.15 30.53 -1.70
CA ALA A 268 12.57 30.47 -1.36
C ALA A 268 13.10 31.77 -0.70
N GLN A 269 12.45 32.92 -0.93
CA GLN A 269 12.76 34.20 -0.28
C GLN A 269 11.89 34.52 0.96
N VAL A 270 10.71 33.90 1.11
CA VAL A 270 9.73 34.23 2.17
C VAL A 270 9.79 33.30 3.39
N ARG A 271 10.55 32.20 3.35
CA ARG A 271 10.74 31.27 4.51
C ARG A 271 11.28 31.92 5.80
N ILE A 272 11.65 33.21 5.81
CA ILE A 272 12.11 33.93 7.00
C ILE A 272 10.99 34.71 7.72
N LEU A 273 9.82 34.95 7.12
CA LEU A 273 8.77 35.79 7.73
C LEU A 273 7.35 35.31 7.38
N ALA A 274 6.72 34.51 8.26
CA ALA A 274 5.29 34.59 8.65
C ALA A 274 4.76 33.28 9.26
N GLY A 275 4.68 33.25 10.59
CA GLY A 275 3.81 32.33 11.32
C GLY A 275 2.37 32.84 11.28
N GLY A 276 1.61 32.42 10.28
CA GLY A 276 0.19 32.74 10.15
C GLY A 276 -0.31 32.36 8.77
N ALA A 277 -1.06 31.26 8.66
CA ALA A 277 -1.63 30.83 7.37
C ALA A 277 -2.66 31.88 6.89
N PRO A 278 -2.51 32.45 5.68
CA PRO A 278 -3.48 33.41 5.14
C PRO A 278 -4.90 32.82 5.02
N PRO A 279 -5.96 33.63 5.08
CA PRO A 279 -7.36 33.19 5.02
C PRO A 279 -7.72 32.42 3.73
N LEU A 280 -6.93 32.57 2.67
CA LEU A 280 -7.13 31.89 1.38
C LEU A 280 -6.77 30.39 1.38
N TYR A 281 -6.06 29.89 2.40
CA TYR A 281 -5.66 28.49 2.51
C TYR A 281 -6.66 27.63 3.30
N ALA A 282 -7.47 28.24 4.17
CA ALA A 282 -8.40 27.52 5.03
C ALA A 282 -9.47 26.72 4.24
N PRO A 283 -10.09 27.26 3.17
CA PRO A 283 -11.07 26.49 2.39
C PRO A 283 -10.46 25.27 1.69
N ALA A 284 -9.23 25.40 1.18
CA ALA A 284 -8.51 24.30 0.54
C ALA A 284 -8.09 23.20 1.53
N ARG A 285 -7.68 23.58 2.75
CA ARG A 285 -7.44 22.62 3.84
C ARG A 285 -8.70 21.88 4.23
N PHE A 286 -9.81 22.60 4.37
CA PHE A 286 -11.10 21.99 4.67
C PHE A 286 -11.53 21.00 3.56
N ALA A 287 -11.38 21.38 2.29
CA ALA A 287 -11.62 20.47 1.17
C ALA A 287 -10.70 19.23 1.22
N SER A 288 -9.44 19.40 1.59
CA SER A 288 -8.47 18.30 1.77
C SER A 288 -8.86 17.36 2.92
N TRP A 289 -9.41 17.91 4.01
CA TRP A 289 -9.95 17.12 5.12
C TRP A 289 -11.18 16.33 4.72
N LEU A 290 -12.11 16.96 3.99
CA LEU A 290 -13.29 16.28 3.46
C LEU A 290 -12.89 15.16 2.49
N ASP A 291 -11.94 15.41 1.60
CA ASP A 291 -11.43 14.39 0.66
C ASP A 291 -10.78 13.22 1.42
N SER A 292 -9.95 13.52 2.42
CA SER A 292 -9.35 12.50 3.29
C SER A 292 -10.41 11.68 4.04
N GLY A 293 -11.47 12.33 4.53
CA GLY A 293 -12.59 11.67 5.20
C GLY A 293 -13.39 10.78 4.24
N LEU A 294 -13.67 11.27 3.03
CA LEU A 294 -14.34 10.50 1.98
C LEU A 294 -13.56 9.22 1.64
N VAL A 295 -12.25 9.35 1.45
CA VAL A 295 -11.37 8.27 1.02
C VAL A 295 -11.10 7.25 2.14
N ARG A 296 -10.79 7.72 3.34
CA ARG A 296 -10.30 6.86 4.44
C ARG A 296 -11.42 6.36 5.35
N LEU A 297 -12.54 7.07 5.46
CA LEU A 297 -13.64 6.72 6.36
C LEU A 297 -14.88 6.30 5.60
N ILE A 298 -15.36 7.09 4.63
CA ILE A 298 -16.65 6.85 3.95
C ILE A 298 -16.54 5.72 2.92
N ALA A 299 -15.51 5.70 2.08
CA ALA A 299 -15.36 4.67 1.05
C ALA A 299 -15.32 3.24 1.63
N PRO A 300 -14.61 2.94 2.74
CA PRO A 300 -14.70 1.64 3.42
C PRO A 300 -16.10 1.23 3.88
N LEU A 301 -17.01 2.16 4.19
CA LEU A 301 -18.37 1.84 4.66
C LEU A 301 -19.20 1.13 3.60
N SER A 302 -18.84 1.26 2.32
CA SER A 302 -19.47 0.53 1.22
C SER A 302 -19.11 -0.97 1.21
N GLY A 303 -18.11 -1.39 1.99
CA GLY A 303 -17.59 -2.76 1.98
C GLY A 303 -16.59 -3.06 0.86
N ALA A 304 -16.36 -2.11 -0.07
CA ALA A 304 -15.46 -2.31 -1.22
C ALA A 304 -13.99 -2.57 -0.84
N THR A 305 -13.57 -2.19 0.37
CA THR A 305 -12.17 -2.34 0.82
C THR A 305 -11.93 -3.65 1.57
N GLN A 306 -12.94 -4.51 1.69
CA GLN A 306 -12.84 -5.81 2.35
C GLN A 306 -12.36 -6.88 1.36
N LYS A 307 -11.39 -7.71 1.77
CA LYS A 307 -10.88 -8.81 0.92
C LYS A 307 -11.93 -9.92 0.77
N GLY A 308 -12.08 -10.48 -0.43
CA GLY A 308 -13.02 -11.58 -0.73
C GLY A 308 -13.98 -11.25 -1.87
N VAL A 309 -15.24 -10.90 -1.53
CA VAL A 309 -16.29 -10.54 -2.51
C VAL A 309 -16.78 -9.09 -2.31
N PRO A 310 -15.90 -8.09 -2.48
CA PRO A 310 -16.21 -6.67 -2.24
C PRO A 310 -17.41 -6.15 -3.04
N HIS A 311 -17.51 -6.50 -4.33
CA HIS A 311 -18.66 -6.17 -5.20
C HIS A 311 -20.01 -6.56 -4.60
N LEU A 312 -20.10 -7.76 -4.01
CA LEU A 312 -21.35 -8.25 -3.41
C LEU A 312 -21.72 -7.43 -2.18
N LEU A 313 -20.74 -7.04 -1.36
CA LEU A 313 -20.97 -6.18 -0.19
C LEU A 313 -21.51 -4.81 -0.60
N VAL A 314 -20.94 -4.20 -1.65
CA VAL A 314 -21.43 -2.93 -2.20
C VAL A 314 -22.89 -3.06 -2.64
N ILE A 315 -23.24 -4.12 -3.39
CA ILE A 315 -24.62 -4.36 -3.83
C ILE A 315 -25.56 -4.54 -2.64
N LEU A 316 -25.18 -5.38 -1.67
CA LEU A 316 -26.01 -5.71 -0.51
C LEU A 316 -26.23 -4.53 0.44
N ILE A 317 -25.37 -3.50 0.40
CA ILE A 317 -25.56 -2.26 1.16
C ILE A 317 -26.36 -1.23 0.36
N MET A 318 -26.06 -1.08 -0.93
CA MET A 318 -26.72 -0.09 -1.79
C MET A 318 -28.18 -0.45 -2.07
N LEU A 319 -28.53 -1.72 -2.25
CA LEU A 319 -29.91 -2.16 -2.51
C LEU A 319 -30.88 -1.76 -1.38
N PRO A 320 -30.64 -2.09 -0.10
CA PRO A 320 -31.47 -1.60 1.01
C PRO A 320 -31.57 -0.08 1.07
N LEU A 321 -30.49 0.66 0.82
CA LEU A 321 -30.52 2.14 0.82
C LEU A 321 -31.41 2.70 -0.30
N THR A 322 -31.34 2.12 -1.51
CA THR A 322 -32.24 2.50 -2.61
C THR A 322 -33.70 2.15 -2.30
N ALA A 323 -33.95 0.99 -1.71
CA ALA A 323 -35.29 0.55 -1.32
C ALA A 323 -35.89 1.43 -0.22
N LEU A 324 -35.11 1.78 0.81
CA LEU A 324 -35.50 2.74 1.85
C LEU A 324 -35.75 4.14 1.27
N GLY A 325 -34.91 4.58 0.32
CA GLY A 325 -35.08 5.83 -0.41
C GLY A 325 -36.38 5.90 -1.21
N PHE A 326 -36.96 4.75 -1.58
CA PHE A 326 -38.25 4.67 -2.22
C PHE A 326 -39.42 4.50 -1.24
N ALA A 327 -39.26 3.68 -0.20
CA ALA A 327 -40.34 3.30 0.71
C ALA A 327 -40.72 4.41 1.72
N LEU A 328 -39.78 5.28 2.10
CA LEU A 328 -40.03 6.33 3.09
C LEU A 328 -40.86 7.49 2.52
N ALA A 329 -41.69 8.07 3.37
CA ALA A 329 -42.47 9.27 3.07
C ALA A 329 -41.59 10.40 2.55
N THR A 330 -42.07 11.13 1.53
CA THR A 330 -41.35 12.30 1.01
C THR A 330 -41.34 13.44 2.02
N PRO A 331 -40.20 14.13 2.27
CA PRO A 331 -38.88 14.02 1.61
C PRO A 331 -37.86 13.12 2.35
N TRP A 332 -38.27 12.37 3.35
CA TRP A 332 -37.37 11.68 4.28
C TRP A 332 -36.59 10.54 3.65
N GLY A 333 -37.06 10.01 2.50
CA GLY A 333 -36.30 9.10 1.65
C GLY A 333 -35.01 9.70 1.09
N LEU A 334 -34.83 11.03 1.10
CA LEU A 334 -33.57 11.67 0.71
C LEU A 334 -32.40 11.30 1.63
N ALA A 335 -32.64 10.99 2.91
CA ALA A 335 -31.58 10.65 3.84
C ALA A 335 -30.80 9.36 3.45
N PRO A 336 -31.46 8.19 3.26
CA PRO A 336 -30.76 6.99 2.78
C PRO A 336 -30.17 7.16 1.37
N ILE A 337 -30.82 7.94 0.49
CA ILE A 337 -30.27 8.28 -0.84
C ILE A 337 -28.97 9.10 -0.72
N ALA A 338 -28.94 10.09 0.18
CA ALA A 338 -27.75 10.91 0.42
C ALA A 338 -26.60 10.07 0.99
N ILE A 339 -26.88 9.11 1.88
CA ILE A 339 -25.88 8.14 2.35
C ILE A 339 -25.34 7.34 1.15
N GLY A 340 -26.22 6.80 0.30
CA GLY A 340 -25.82 6.08 -0.91
C GLY A 340 -24.95 6.93 -1.84
N MET A 341 -25.33 8.18 -2.11
CA MET A 341 -24.55 9.12 -2.94
C MET A 341 -23.19 9.43 -2.32
N LEU A 342 -23.11 9.60 -0.99
CA LEU A 342 -21.84 9.80 -0.27
C LEU A 342 -20.92 8.58 -0.38
N LEU A 343 -21.46 7.36 -0.32
CA LEU A 343 -20.69 6.13 -0.53
C LEU A 343 -20.12 6.06 -1.95
N VAL A 344 -20.93 6.38 -2.96
CA VAL A 344 -20.48 6.42 -4.37
C VAL A 344 -19.40 7.48 -4.58
N ALA A 345 -19.59 8.68 -4.03
CA ALA A 345 -18.58 9.74 -4.11
C ALA A 345 -17.27 9.34 -3.41
N GLY A 346 -17.36 8.72 -2.22
CA GLY A 346 -16.22 8.20 -1.49
C GLY A 346 -15.46 7.13 -2.27
N LEU A 347 -16.17 6.17 -2.87
CA LEU A 347 -15.59 5.12 -3.72
C LEU A 347 -14.84 5.72 -4.91
N GLY A 348 -15.46 6.64 -5.64
CA GLY A 348 -14.83 7.31 -6.77
C GLY A 348 -13.56 8.08 -6.37
N ARG A 349 -13.60 8.80 -5.25
CA ARG A 349 -12.42 9.51 -4.74
C ARG A 349 -11.31 8.57 -4.29
N ARG A 350 -11.65 7.45 -3.63
CA ARG A 350 -10.66 6.46 -3.21
C ARG A 350 -10.02 5.76 -4.40
N TRP A 351 -10.79 5.43 -5.44
CA TRP A 351 -10.25 4.88 -6.68
C TRP A 351 -9.28 5.85 -7.36
N ALA A 352 -9.60 7.15 -7.40
CA ALA A 352 -8.70 8.16 -7.95
C ALA A 352 -7.36 8.26 -7.20
N TRP A 353 -7.36 8.17 -5.86
CA TRP A 353 -6.12 8.16 -5.07
C TRP A 353 -5.29 6.89 -5.30
N VAL A 354 -5.93 5.72 -5.41
CA VAL A 354 -5.22 4.46 -5.74
C VAL A 354 -4.56 4.55 -7.12
N GLU A 355 -5.22 5.20 -8.07
CA GLU A 355 -4.68 5.40 -9.42
C GLU A 355 -3.51 6.40 -9.45
N GLU A 356 -3.57 7.46 -8.64
CA GLU A 356 -2.44 8.39 -8.43
C GLU A 356 -1.25 7.68 -7.75
N ASP A 357 -1.51 6.86 -6.74
CA ASP A 357 -0.50 6.03 -6.09
C ASP A 357 0.14 5.06 -7.09
N ARG A 358 -0.65 4.48 -7.99
CA ARG A 358 -0.19 3.55 -9.02
C ARG A 358 0.75 4.22 -10.01
N GLU A 359 0.41 5.42 -10.47
CA GLU A 359 1.32 6.23 -11.30
C GLU A 359 2.62 6.54 -10.55
N THR A 360 2.52 6.92 -9.28
CA THR A 360 3.67 7.26 -8.44
C THR A 360 4.57 6.04 -8.22
N ALA A 361 4.00 4.87 -7.91
CA ALA A 361 4.74 3.63 -7.76
C ALA A 361 5.41 3.19 -9.06
N SER A 362 4.76 3.38 -10.21
CA SER A 362 5.37 3.08 -11.51
C SER A 362 6.56 3.99 -11.83
N ARG A 363 6.55 5.24 -11.36
CA ARG A 363 7.66 6.20 -11.53
C ARG A 363 8.80 5.95 -10.54
N LEU A 364 8.48 5.61 -9.30
CA LEU A 364 9.44 5.37 -8.23
C LEU A 364 9.99 3.94 -8.22
N LEU A 365 9.36 3.03 -8.96
CA LEU A 365 9.64 1.59 -8.95
C LEU A 365 9.57 0.98 -7.55
N LYS A 366 8.64 1.48 -6.72
CA LYS A 366 8.51 1.12 -5.31
C LYS A 366 7.06 1.22 -4.84
N THR A 367 6.60 0.24 -4.07
CA THR A 367 5.19 0.14 -3.60
C THR A 367 4.96 0.58 -2.15
N ASP A 368 6.03 0.85 -1.40
CA ASP A 368 6.04 1.34 -0.02
C ASP A 368 6.73 2.71 0.10
N ALA A 369 6.80 3.46 -1.01
CA ALA A 369 7.34 4.81 -1.04
C ALA A 369 6.52 5.78 -0.18
N ARG A 370 7.16 6.88 0.26
CA ARG A 370 6.57 7.86 1.18
C ARG A 370 5.43 8.65 0.54
N GLU A 371 5.49 8.78 -0.78
CA GLU A 371 4.54 9.48 -1.63
C GLU A 371 3.23 8.68 -1.79
N ILE A 372 3.21 7.40 -1.41
CA ILE A 372 2.05 6.51 -1.56
C ILE A 372 1.06 6.73 -0.42
N GLN A 373 -0.16 7.11 -0.79
CA GLN A 373 -1.17 7.68 0.09
C GLN A 373 -2.06 6.62 0.75
N ILE A 374 -2.43 5.58 -0.01
CA ILE A 374 -3.34 4.47 0.36
C ILE A 374 -2.65 3.13 0.13
N GLY A 375 -1.91 2.95 -0.96
CA GLY A 375 -1.30 1.66 -1.33
C GLY A 375 -2.21 0.76 -2.15
N PHE A 376 -1.76 -0.48 -2.39
CA PHE A 376 -2.28 -1.36 -3.46
C PHE A 376 -3.04 -2.59 -2.97
N ASP A 377 -3.53 -2.58 -1.73
CA ASP A 377 -4.21 -3.75 -1.14
C ASP A 377 -5.54 -4.12 -1.81
N ASN A 378 -6.20 -3.16 -2.50
CA ASN A 378 -7.47 -3.37 -3.19
C ASN A 378 -7.46 -2.59 -4.52
N ASP A 379 -7.71 -3.28 -5.63
CA ASP A 379 -8.13 -2.63 -6.89
C ASP A 379 -9.62 -2.32 -6.77
N LEU A 380 -9.97 -1.03 -6.69
CA LEU A 380 -11.33 -0.55 -6.46
C LEU A 380 -12.06 -0.17 -7.75
N LYS A 381 -11.46 -0.47 -8.91
CA LYS A 381 -12.00 -0.08 -10.22
C LYS A 381 -13.44 -0.56 -10.40
N ASP A 382 -13.67 -1.86 -10.21
CA ASP A 382 -14.95 -2.48 -10.52
C ASP A 382 -16.02 -2.11 -9.47
N GLU A 383 -15.64 -1.92 -8.20
CA GLU A 383 -16.53 -1.41 -7.14
C GLU A 383 -16.90 0.06 -7.33
N ALA A 384 -15.96 0.90 -7.79
CA ALA A 384 -16.25 2.30 -8.12
C ALA A 384 -17.21 2.40 -9.31
N LEU A 385 -16.98 1.60 -10.37
CA LEU A 385 -17.90 1.52 -11.51
C LEU A 385 -19.29 1.03 -11.11
N LEU A 386 -19.36 0.04 -10.21
CA LEU A 386 -20.61 -0.44 -9.65
C LEU A 386 -21.31 0.64 -8.82
N GLY A 387 -20.57 1.40 -8.01
CA GLY A 387 -21.08 2.58 -7.32
C GLY A 387 -21.68 3.62 -8.28
N TYR A 388 -20.98 3.92 -9.37
CA TYR A 388 -21.51 4.82 -10.40
C TYR A 388 -22.76 4.26 -11.09
N ALA A 389 -22.85 2.95 -11.30
CA ALA A 389 -24.05 2.32 -11.84
C ALA A 389 -25.28 2.54 -10.92
N PHE A 390 -25.10 2.57 -9.60
CA PHE A 390 -26.19 2.92 -8.67
C PHE A 390 -26.68 4.36 -8.79
N LEU A 391 -25.92 5.30 -9.38
CA LEU A 391 -26.40 6.66 -9.65
C LEU A 391 -27.60 6.66 -10.62
N PHE A 392 -27.69 5.69 -11.54
CA PHE A 392 -28.84 5.54 -12.43
C PHE A 392 -30.15 5.23 -11.69
N VAL A 393 -30.07 4.77 -10.44
CA VAL A 393 -31.22 4.51 -9.58
C VAL A 393 -31.38 5.62 -8.53
N LEU A 394 -30.28 6.03 -7.88
CA LEU A 394 -30.30 7.03 -6.81
C LEU A 394 -30.73 8.42 -7.28
N VAL A 395 -30.31 8.84 -8.49
CA VAL A 395 -30.63 10.17 -9.02
C VAL A 395 -32.13 10.31 -9.35
N PRO A 396 -32.77 9.40 -10.12
CA PRO A 396 -34.23 9.44 -10.31
C PRO A 396 -34.99 9.39 -8.98
N LEU A 397 -34.56 8.56 -8.03
CA LEU A 397 -35.17 8.49 -6.70
C LEU A 397 -35.04 9.80 -5.93
N SER A 398 -33.92 10.51 -6.07
CA SER A 398 -33.75 11.83 -5.44
C SER A 398 -34.71 12.86 -6.01
N LEU A 399 -34.94 12.85 -7.34
CA LEU A 399 -35.90 13.73 -8.00
C LEU A 399 -37.34 13.41 -7.59
N HIS A 400 -37.67 12.11 -7.48
CA HIS A 400 -38.96 11.65 -6.95
C HIS A 400 -39.22 12.20 -5.54
N GLN A 401 -38.26 12.06 -4.64
CA GLN A 401 -38.36 12.52 -3.26
C GLN A 401 -38.43 14.07 -3.16
N LEU A 402 -37.70 14.78 -4.03
CA LEU A 402 -37.78 16.25 -4.13
C LEU A 402 -39.11 16.74 -4.69
N TRP A 403 -39.72 16.02 -5.64
CA TRP A 403 -41.06 16.34 -6.13
C TRP A 403 -42.13 16.22 -5.04
N GLY A 404 -42.02 15.22 -4.16
CA GLY A 404 -42.90 15.13 -3.00
C GLY A 404 -42.80 16.31 -2.03
N TRP A 405 -41.63 16.96 -1.97
CA TRP A 405 -41.40 18.19 -1.20
C TRP A 405 -41.88 19.45 -1.92
N GLN A 406 -41.54 19.61 -3.20
CA GLN A 406 -41.93 20.74 -4.05
C GLN A 406 -42.73 20.26 -5.26
N ARG A 407 -44.04 20.07 -5.04
CA ARG A 407 -44.97 19.57 -6.06
C ARG A 407 -45.05 20.48 -7.29
N ASP A 408 -44.80 21.78 -7.13
CA ASP A 408 -44.84 22.75 -8.22
C ASP A 408 -43.63 22.67 -9.16
N ALA A 409 -42.60 21.90 -8.82
CA ALA A 409 -41.39 21.78 -9.63
C ALA A 409 -41.55 20.85 -10.84
N PHE A 410 -42.42 19.83 -10.74
CA PHE A 410 -42.66 18.85 -11.81
C PHE A 410 -44.16 18.56 -11.95
N VAL A 411 -44.62 18.39 -13.19
CA VAL A 411 -46.03 18.18 -13.52
C VAL A 411 -46.18 16.84 -14.27
N PRO A 412 -47.15 15.98 -13.92
CA PRO A 412 -47.45 14.79 -14.71
C PRO A 412 -48.08 15.18 -16.05
N VAL A 413 -47.70 14.51 -17.13
CA VAL A 413 -48.24 14.78 -18.47
C VAL A 413 -49.67 14.24 -18.58
N GLU A 414 -50.59 15.03 -19.14
CA GLU A 414 -52.00 14.64 -19.29
C GLU A 414 -52.14 13.32 -20.06
N GLY A 415 -52.82 12.34 -19.47
CA GLY A 415 -53.07 11.02 -20.05
C GLY A 415 -51.91 10.01 -19.90
N ALA A 416 -50.84 10.34 -19.19
CA ALA A 416 -49.78 9.39 -18.86
C ALA A 416 -50.16 8.50 -17.64
N ASP A 417 -49.85 7.20 -17.72
CA ASP A 417 -50.02 6.29 -16.59
C ASP A 417 -48.88 6.48 -15.59
N VAL A 418 -49.18 7.11 -14.45
CA VAL A 418 -48.26 7.33 -13.32
C VAL A 418 -48.54 6.35 -12.17
N SER A 419 -49.25 5.24 -12.44
CA SER A 419 -49.64 4.26 -11.41
C SER A 419 -48.43 3.68 -10.66
N ASN A 420 -47.29 3.51 -11.33
CA ASN A 420 -46.02 3.14 -10.71
C ASN A 420 -45.05 4.32 -10.72
N ALA A 421 -44.99 5.05 -9.60
CA ALA A 421 -44.12 6.21 -9.43
C ALA A 421 -42.63 5.89 -9.69
N PHE A 422 -42.15 4.71 -9.29
CA PHE A 422 -40.75 4.32 -9.53
C PHE A 422 -40.42 4.24 -11.03
N VAL A 423 -41.28 3.54 -11.79
CA VAL A 423 -41.10 3.37 -13.24
C VAL A 423 -41.28 4.71 -13.97
N ALA A 424 -42.23 5.54 -13.53
CA ALA A 424 -42.44 6.86 -14.11
C ALA A 424 -41.19 7.76 -13.96
N TRP A 425 -40.60 7.83 -12.77
CA TRP A 425 -39.38 8.63 -12.53
C TRP A 425 -38.14 8.05 -13.21
N LEU A 426 -38.00 6.73 -13.26
CA LEU A 426 -36.93 6.08 -14.00
C LEU A 426 -37.06 6.33 -15.52
N SER A 427 -38.28 6.30 -16.06
CA SER A 427 -38.54 6.58 -17.48
C SER A 427 -38.30 8.06 -17.84
N PHE A 428 -38.68 8.99 -16.96
CA PHE A 428 -38.38 10.41 -17.12
C PHE A 428 -36.87 10.65 -17.15
N PHE A 429 -36.16 10.18 -16.13
CA PHE A 429 -34.71 10.37 -16.07
C PHE A 429 -33.98 9.61 -17.19
N GLY A 430 -34.44 8.41 -17.54
CA GLY A 430 -33.92 7.63 -18.67
C GLY A 430 -34.08 8.35 -20.00
N ALA A 431 -35.21 9.03 -20.24
CA ALA A 431 -35.41 9.85 -21.42
C ALA A 431 -34.50 11.10 -21.42
N GLU A 432 -34.29 11.75 -20.27
CA GLU A 432 -33.36 12.89 -20.17
C GLU A 432 -31.89 12.49 -20.31
N LEU A 433 -31.52 11.28 -19.86
CA LEU A 433 -30.20 10.68 -20.02
C LEU A 433 -29.96 10.23 -21.48
N ALA A 434 -30.97 9.69 -22.17
CA ALA A 434 -30.84 9.25 -23.56
C ALA A 434 -30.45 10.40 -24.50
N LYS A 435 -30.93 11.62 -24.22
CA LYS A 435 -30.51 12.87 -24.88
C LYS A 435 -29.09 13.33 -24.53
N ALA A 436 -28.43 12.68 -23.57
CA ALA A 436 -27.16 13.11 -23.00
C ALA A 436 -25.95 12.27 -23.43
N VAL A 437 -26.19 11.06 -23.93
CA VAL A 437 -25.12 10.15 -24.34
C VAL A 437 -24.25 10.81 -25.43
N PRO A 438 -22.91 10.87 -25.30
CA PRO A 438 -22.02 11.70 -26.13
C PRO A 438 -21.96 11.34 -27.62
N PHE A 439 -22.67 10.31 -28.04
CA PHE A 439 -22.91 10.02 -29.45
C PHE A 439 -24.08 10.88 -29.94
N VAL A 440 -23.87 12.19 -29.99
CA VAL A 440 -24.65 13.20 -30.73
C VAL A 440 -26.16 13.02 -30.63
N ASP A 441 -26.84 13.63 -29.64
CA ASP A 441 -28.30 13.77 -29.49
C ASP A 441 -29.17 12.90 -30.43
N TRP A 442 -28.88 11.60 -30.43
CA TRP A 442 -29.33 10.72 -31.51
C TRP A 442 -30.83 10.53 -31.33
N TRP A 443 -31.24 10.58 -30.08
CA TRP A 443 -32.59 10.77 -29.62
C TRP A 443 -33.37 11.81 -30.44
N GLU A 444 -32.87 13.04 -30.51
CA GLU A 444 -33.50 14.15 -31.23
C GLU A 444 -33.33 14.01 -32.75
N ILE A 445 -32.17 13.52 -33.21
CA ILE A 445 -31.89 13.29 -34.64
C ILE A 445 -32.81 12.22 -35.25
N TYR A 446 -33.06 11.13 -34.53
CA TYR A 446 -33.93 10.03 -34.96
C TYR A 446 -35.40 10.27 -34.60
N GLN A 447 -35.75 11.43 -34.02
CA GLN A 447 -37.12 11.81 -33.65
C GLN A 447 -37.85 10.71 -32.86
N VAL A 448 -37.15 10.10 -31.89
CA VAL A 448 -37.76 9.05 -31.08
C VAL A 448 -38.72 9.72 -30.08
N ASP A 449 -40.03 9.60 -30.32
CA ASP A 449 -41.07 10.11 -29.42
C ASP A 449 -41.35 9.10 -28.29
N LEU A 450 -40.60 9.18 -27.19
CA LEU A 450 -41.05 8.60 -25.92
C LEU A 450 -41.94 9.61 -25.21
N LYS A 451 -43.20 9.24 -25.01
CA LYS A 451 -44.10 9.94 -24.09
C LYS A 451 -43.50 9.89 -22.68
N ARG A 452 -42.97 11.02 -22.20
CA ARG A 452 -42.47 11.14 -20.83
C ARG A 452 -43.68 11.29 -19.90
N PRO A 453 -43.78 10.51 -18.81
CA PRO A 453 -44.93 10.62 -17.90
C PRO A 453 -44.87 11.85 -16.98
N ILE A 454 -43.69 12.47 -16.84
CA ILE A 454 -43.41 13.60 -15.95
C ILE A 454 -42.58 14.62 -16.72
N GLU A 455 -42.87 15.91 -16.54
CA GLU A 455 -42.11 17.01 -17.13
C GLU A 455 -41.81 18.12 -16.10
N PRO A 456 -40.66 18.82 -16.23
CA PRO A 456 -40.38 19.97 -15.38
C PRO A 456 -41.39 21.10 -15.64
N SER A 457 -41.91 21.70 -14.57
CA SER A 457 -42.93 22.75 -14.66
C SER A 457 -42.46 23.93 -15.51
N GLU A 458 -43.36 24.46 -16.34
CA GLU A 458 -43.07 25.65 -17.15
C GLU A 458 -42.88 26.89 -16.28
N THR A 459 -43.67 27.01 -15.21
CA THR A 459 -43.77 28.17 -14.32
C THR A 459 -42.73 28.18 -13.21
N ASN A 460 -42.14 27.02 -12.88
CA ASN A 460 -41.13 26.90 -11.83
C ASN A 460 -39.76 26.49 -12.39
N ALA A 461 -38.80 27.42 -12.36
CA ALA A 461 -37.44 27.19 -12.85
C ALA A 461 -36.69 26.09 -12.06
N LEU A 462 -37.12 25.78 -10.83
CA LEU A 462 -36.46 24.81 -9.96
C LEU A 462 -36.44 23.40 -10.57
N GLY A 463 -37.52 22.94 -11.21
CA GLY A 463 -37.55 21.63 -11.87
C GLY A 463 -36.55 21.53 -13.03
N LYS A 464 -36.38 22.63 -13.78
CA LYS A 464 -35.39 22.74 -14.86
C LYS A 464 -33.97 22.71 -14.30
N HIS A 465 -33.69 23.45 -13.22
CA HIS A 465 -32.38 23.46 -12.56
C HIS A 465 -32.01 22.10 -11.93
N LEU A 466 -32.97 21.42 -11.29
CA LEU A 466 -32.75 20.08 -10.73
C LEU A 466 -32.49 19.05 -11.83
N THR A 467 -33.26 19.09 -12.92
CA THR A 467 -33.03 18.21 -14.08
C THR A 467 -31.65 18.47 -14.69
N PHE A 468 -31.28 19.73 -14.90
CA PHE A 468 -29.95 20.10 -15.39
C PHE A 468 -28.82 19.64 -14.46
N LEU A 469 -28.94 19.89 -13.15
CA LEU A 469 -27.92 19.50 -12.17
C LEU A 469 -27.75 17.98 -12.10
N SER A 470 -28.86 17.25 -12.06
CA SER A 470 -28.85 15.78 -12.02
C SER A 470 -28.18 15.18 -13.25
N ARG A 471 -28.46 15.75 -14.43
CA ARG A 471 -27.83 15.37 -15.70
C ARG A 471 -26.35 15.71 -15.70
N ALA A 472 -25.98 16.95 -15.40
CA ALA A 472 -24.58 17.38 -15.36
C ALA A 472 -23.74 16.50 -14.40
N MET A 473 -24.30 16.12 -13.25
CA MET A 473 -23.64 15.23 -12.29
C MET A 473 -23.38 13.84 -12.89
N VAL A 474 -24.40 13.20 -13.45
CA VAL A 474 -24.28 11.85 -14.01
C VAL A 474 -23.41 11.83 -15.26
N ASP A 475 -23.58 12.81 -16.15
CA ASP A 475 -22.79 12.93 -17.38
C ASP A 475 -21.29 13.11 -17.08
N LEU A 476 -20.95 14.01 -16.14
CA LEU A 476 -19.56 14.23 -15.75
C LEU A 476 -18.95 12.97 -15.12
N VAL A 477 -19.69 12.28 -14.26
CA VAL A 477 -19.23 11.06 -13.60
C VAL A 477 -19.02 9.94 -14.62
N ILE A 478 -19.97 9.72 -15.54
CA ILE A 478 -19.85 8.70 -16.59
C ILE A 478 -18.67 9.02 -17.52
N MET A 479 -18.54 10.26 -17.97
CA MET A 479 -17.42 10.66 -18.82
C MET A 479 -16.07 10.51 -18.13
N ALA A 480 -15.96 10.94 -16.86
CA ALA A 480 -14.75 10.76 -16.08
C ALA A 480 -14.41 9.27 -15.92
N ALA A 481 -15.39 8.44 -15.54
CA ALA A 481 -15.19 7.01 -15.36
C ALA A 481 -14.83 6.30 -16.67
N LEU A 482 -15.46 6.66 -17.79
CA LEU A 482 -15.19 6.09 -19.11
C LEU A 482 -13.79 6.47 -19.59
N PHE A 483 -13.41 7.75 -19.53
CA PHE A 483 -12.07 8.19 -19.93
C PHE A 483 -10.99 7.57 -19.05
N GLN A 484 -11.24 7.44 -17.75
CA GLN A 484 -10.32 6.77 -16.84
C GLN A 484 -10.21 5.28 -17.16
N ALA A 485 -11.32 4.58 -17.42
CA ALA A 485 -11.31 3.17 -17.81
C ALA A 485 -10.58 2.93 -19.14
N ILE A 486 -10.81 3.78 -20.15
CA ILE A 486 -10.11 3.74 -21.44
C ILE A 486 -8.61 4.03 -21.24
N SER A 487 -8.26 5.04 -20.44
CA SER A 487 -6.87 5.39 -20.13
C SER A 487 -6.13 4.21 -19.49
N ILE A 488 -6.74 3.56 -18.49
CA ILE A 488 -6.17 2.37 -17.84
C ILE A 488 -6.01 1.23 -18.85
N TRP A 489 -7.02 0.97 -19.67
CA TRP A 489 -6.93 -0.08 -20.69
C TRP A 489 -5.81 0.19 -21.72
N GLN A 490 -5.71 1.42 -22.22
CA GLN A 490 -4.66 1.83 -23.15
C GLN A 490 -3.28 1.75 -22.51
N ARG A 491 -3.12 2.20 -21.26
CA ARG A 491 -1.86 2.13 -20.53
C ARG A 491 -1.45 0.67 -20.29
N ASN A 492 -2.36 -0.18 -19.83
CA ASN A 492 -2.08 -1.59 -19.58
C ASN A 492 -1.63 -2.32 -20.85
N ARG A 493 -2.36 -2.10 -21.94
CA ARG A 493 -2.00 -2.65 -23.25
C ARG A 493 -0.65 -2.12 -23.74
N THR A 494 -0.36 -0.86 -23.49
CA THR A 494 0.92 -0.25 -23.87
C THR A 494 2.06 -0.83 -23.05
N GLN A 495 1.93 -0.96 -21.72
CA GLN A 495 2.93 -1.59 -20.87
C GLN A 495 3.18 -3.05 -21.29
N GLN A 496 2.14 -3.85 -21.50
CA GLN A 496 2.29 -5.22 -21.99
C GLN A 496 3.05 -5.28 -23.32
N ARG A 497 2.72 -4.40 -24.27
CA ARG A 497 3.43 -4.30 -25.56
C ARG A 497 4.87 -3.87 -25.40
N LEU A 498 5.15 -2.90 -24.53
CA LEU A 498 6.49 -2.40 -24.26
C LEU A 498 7.35 -3.48 -23.59
N TYR A 499 6.78 -4.24 -22.66
CA TYR A 499 7.43 -5.38 -22.03
C TYR A 499 7.68 -6.45 -23.08
N ASP A 500 6.67 -6.85 -23.84
CA ASP A 500 6.86 -7.86 -24.89
C ASP A 500 7.89 -7.39 -25.93
N ALA A 501 8.02 -6.09 -26.20
CA ALA A 501 9.02 -5.51 -27.11
C ALA A 501 10.44 -5.39 -26.49
N GLY A 502 10.61 -5.71 -25.21
CA GLY A 502 11.87 -5.58 -24.48
C GLY A 502 12.16 -4.17 -23.96
N GLN A 503 11.29 -3.18 -24.16
CA GLN A 503 11.61 -1.78 -23.84
C GLN A 503 11.51 -1.46 -22.34
N ILE A 504 10.59 -2.10 -21.62
CA ILE A 504 10.42 -1.96 -20.17
C ILE A 504 10.60 -3.32 -19.49
N ASP A 505 11.14 -3.33 -18.29
CA ASP A 505 11.42 -4.52 -17.47
C ASP A 505 10.53 -4.58 -16.21
N VAL A 506 9.48 -3.77 -16.16
CA VAL A 506 8.64 -3.59 -14.99
C VAL A 506 7.21 -3.22 -15.37
N PHE A 507 6.25 -3.83 -14.67
CA PHE A 507 4.83 -3.49 -14.75
C PHE A 507 4.40 -2.60 -13.57
N ASP A 508 3.25 -1.94 -13.72
CA ASP A 508 2.61 -1.36 -12.55
C ASP A 508 2.13 -2.44 -11.55
N PRO A 509 1.93 -2.10 -10.26
CA PRO A 509 1.70 -3.09 -9.21
C PRO A 509 0.54 -4.07 -9.47
N PHE A 510 -0.56 -3.63 -10.09
CA PHE A 510 -1.70 -4.50 -10.36
C PHE A 510 -1.45 -5.43 -11.56
N LEU A 511 -0.85 -4.91 -12.63
CA LEU A 511 -0.43 -5.75 -13.76
C LEU A 511 0.67 -6.73 -13.38
N GLU A 512 1.54 -6.35 -12.44
CA GLU A 512 2.61 -7.18 -11.91
C GLU A 512 2.03 -8.38 -11.14
N GLU A 513 1.10 -8.15 -10.21
CA GLU A 513 0.39 -9.22 -9.49
C GLU A 513 -0.32 -10.16 -10.47
N GLN A 514 -1.03 -9.62 -11.47
CA GLN A 514 -1.67 -10.41 -12.51
C GLN A 514 -0.65 -11.22 -13.34
N PHE A 515 0.46 -10.61 -13.75
CA PHE A 515 1.48 -11.22 -14.58
C PHE A 515 2.12 -12.45 -13.92
N PHE A 516 2.50 -12.33 -12.64
CA PHE A 516 3.10 -13.44 -11.91
C PHE A 516 2.06 -14.49 -11.47
N SER A 517 0.88 -14.06 -11.02
CA SER A 517 -0.17 -15.00 -10.56
C SER A 517 -0.75 -15.86 -11.68
N GLU A 518 -0.96 -15.30 -12.88
CA GLU A 518 -1.37 -16.04 -14.08
C GLU A 518 -0.22 -16.83 -14.70
N GLY A 519 1.01 -16.36 -14.52
CA GLY A 519 2.23 -17.02 -15.00
C GLY A 519 2.49 -18.37 -14.34
N MET A 520 2.05 -18.54 -13.09
CA MET A 520 2.30 -19.70 -12.25
C MET A 520 1.10 -20.66 -12.17
N GLN A 521 1.36 -21.95 -12.29
CA GLN A 521 0.39 -23.03 -12.16
C GLN A 521 0.67 -23.85 -10.90
N ALA A 522 -0.39 -24.25 -10.20
CA ALA A 522 -0.28 -25.13 -9.04
C ALA A 522 0.06 -26.57 -9.50
N ALA A 523 1.16 -27.11 -8.99
CA ALA A 523 1.63 -28.47 -9.23
C ALA A 523 1.86 -29.16 -7.88
N GLY A 524 0.78 -29.74 -7.32
CA GLY A 524 0.79 -30.31 -5.97
C GLY A 524 0.98 -29.22 -4.91
N ASN A 525 1.96 -29.38 -4.03
CA ASN A 525 2.33 -28.39 -2.99
C ASN A 525 3.32 -27.32 -3.48
N THR A 526 3.63 -27.28 -4.78
CA THR A 526 4.60 -26.35 -5.37
C THR A 526 3.98 -25.60 -6.54
N TYR A 527 4.49 -24.41 -6.84
CA TYR A 527 4.11 -23.66 -8.04
C TYR A 527 5.17 -23.86 -9.12
N ARG A 528 4.72 -24.03 -10.36
CA ARG A 528 5.59 -24.10 -11.54
C ARG A 528 5.19 -23.04 -12.56
N PRO A 529 6.15 -22.46 -13.28
CA PRO A 529 5.83 -21.55 -14.38
C PRO A 529 5.06 -22.30 -15.48
N SER A 530 4.14 -21.60 -16.13
CA SER A 530 3.49 -22.08 -17.35
C SER A 530 4.44 -21.92 -18.55
N LEU A 531 4.35 -22.82 -19.53
CA LEU A 531 5.17 -22.73 -20.76
C LEU A 531 5.03 -21.37 -21.46
N LYS A 532 3.81 -20.81 -21.49
CA LYS A 532 3.55 -19.49 -22.06
C LYS A 532 4.30 -18.38 -21.32
N PHE A 533 4.41 -18.50 -20.00
CA PHE A 533 5.13 -17.53 -19.18
C PHE A 533 6.63 -17.61 -19.42
N GLU A 534 7.21 -18.82 -19.42
CA GLU A 534 8.62 -19.03 -19.73
C GLU A 534 8.98 -18.49 -21.12
N GLU A 535 8.21 -18.86 -22.14
CA GLU A 535 8.42 -18.38 -23.52
C GLU A 535 8.31 -16.85 -23.61
N ARG A 536 7.38 -16.24 -22.87
CA ARG A 536 7.20 -14.79 -22.90
C ARG A 536 8.41 -14.06 -22.29
N VAL A 537 8.94 -14.56 -21.18
CA VAL A 537 10.11 -13.98 -20.51
C VAL A 537 11.38 -14.20 -21.35
N GLN A 538 11.54 -15.36 -21.97
CA GLN A 538 12.66 -15.62 -22.88
C GLN A 538 12.63 -14.70 -24.11
N ARG A 539 11.47 -14.57 -24.77
CA ARG A 539 11.31 -13.62 -25.90
C ARG A 539 11.55 -12.18 -25.49
N HIS A 540 11.18 -11.82 -24.25
CA HIS A 540 11.47 -10.49 -23.70
C HIS A 540 12.98 -10.25 -23.61
N LEU A 541 13.74 -11.19 -23.06
CA LEU A 541 15.20 -11.13 -22.96
C LEU A 541 15.89 -11.06 -24.33
N GLU A 542 15.46 -11.89 -25.29
CA GLU A 542 15.97 -11.86 -26.67
C GLU A 542 15.78 -10.49 -27.32
N ARG A 543 14.64 -9.85 -27.08
CA ARG A 543 14.37 -8.51 -27.63
C ARG A 543 15.17 -7.43 -26.91
N ARG A 544 15.41 -7.59 -25.60
CA ARG A 544 16.28 -6.68 -24.83
C ARG A 544 17.72 -6.70 -25.30
N SER A 545 18.27 -7.89 -25.57
CA SER A 545 19.63 -8.02 -26.08
C SER A 545 19.77 -7.36 -27.45
N VAL A 546 18.79 -7.52 -28.35
CA VAL A 546 18.73 -6.82 -29.64
C VAL A 546 18.71 -5.29 -29.49
N LEU A 547 18.08 -4.77 -28.43
CA LEU A 547 18.03 -3.34 -28.13
C LEU A 547 19.29 -2.80 -27.39
N GLY A 548 20.24 -3.68 -27.03
CA GLY A 548 21.40 -3.31 -26.23
C GLY A 548 21.04 -2.89 -24.79
N LEU A 549 19.89 -3.32 -24.29
CA LEU A 549 19.44 -3.09 -22.92
C LEU A 549 19.94 -4.20 -21.99
N PRO A 550 20.01 -3.98 -20.66
CA PRO A 550 20.40 -5.02 -19.71
C PRO A 550 19.54 -6.28 -19.85
N GLU A 551 20.19 -7.45 -19.93
CA GLU A 551 19.56 -8.78 -20.07
C GLU A 551 18.97 -9.28 -18.73
N THR A 552 18.25 -8.41 -18.03
CA THR A 552 17.52 -8.77 -16.81
C THR A 552 16.08 -9.10 -17.18
N PRO A 553 15.50 -10.21 -16.68
CA PRO A 553 14.13 -10.62 -17.03
C PRO A 553 13.07 -9.67 -16.46
N TYR A 554 13.46 -8.96 -15.40
CA TYR A 554 12.63 -8.02 -14.67
C TYR A 554 13.51 -7.09 -13.82
N ASN A 555 12.95 -5.97 -13.36
CA ASN A 555 13.66 -5.01 -12.55
C ASN A 555 14.07 -5.58 -11.17
N GLU A 556 15.36 -5.48 -10.82
CA GLU A 556 15.95 -6.07 -9.59
C GLU A 556 15.33 -5.52 -8.29
N ARG A 557 15.00 -4.22 -8.26
CA ARG A 557 14.38 -3.59 -7.08
C ARG A 557 12.97 -4.11 -6.86
N ARG A 558 12.18 -4.21 -7.94
CA ARG A 558 10.82 -4.77 -7.86
C ARG A 558 10.81 -6.25 -7.53
N LEU A 559 11.70 -7.04 -8.13
CA LEU A 559 11.85 -8.46 -7.76
C LEU A 559 12.15 -8.62 -6.27
N THR A 560 12.98 -7.74 -5.70
CA THR A 560 13.24 -7.73 -4.24
C THR A 560 11.95 -7.53 -3.43
N ASP A 561 11.11 -6.57 -3.81
CA ASP A 561 9.82 -6.34 -3.15
C ASP A 561 8.85 -7.53 -3.34
N LEU A 562 8.87 -8.18 -4.51
CA LEU A 562 7.99 -9.30 -4.85
C LEU A 562 8.34 -10.61 -4.14
N LEU A 563 9.60 -10.81 -3.76
CA LEU A 563 9.99 -11.95 -2.92
C LEU A 563 9.31 -11.94 -1.55
N ASP A 564 8.93 -10.75 -1.06
CA ASP A 564 8.21 -10.55 0.19
C ASP A 564 6.69 -10.38 -0.02
N HIS A 565 6.16 -10.67 -1.22
CA HIS A 565 4.74 -10.49 -1.54
C HIS A 565 3.82 -11.42 -0.72
N PRO A 566 2.64 -10.95 -0.26
CA PRO A 566 1.72 -11.77 0.53
C PRO A 566 1.07 -12.91 -0.25
N GLU A 567 0.94 -12.78 -1.57
CA GLU A 567 0.42 -13.86 -2.42
C GLU A 567 1.51 -14.85 -2.79
N GLU A 568 1.31 -16.12 -2.42
CA GLU A 568 2.27 -17.20 -2.60
C GLU A 568 2.63 -17.46 -4.08
N LYS A 569 1.66 -17.35 -4.99
CA LYS A 569 1.88 -17.50 -6.44
C LYS A 569 2.84 -16.44 -6.98
N VAL A 570 2.63 -15.18 -6.58
CA VAL A 570 3.45 -14.05 -7.01
C VAL A 570 4.88 -14.22 -6.50
N ARG A 571 5.02 -14.55 -5.21
CA ARG A 571 6.33 -14.84 -4.62
C ARG A 571 7.04 -15.99 -5.34
N ALA A 572 6.36 -17.10 -5.59
CA ALA A 572 6.94 -18.23 -6.30
C ALA A 572 7.36 -17.88 -7.75
N GLY A 573 6.61 -17.01 -8.43
CA GLY A 573 6.98 -16.51 -9.75
C GLY A 573 8.23 -15.62 -9.71
N ALA A 574 8.36 -14.76 -8.70
CA ALA A 574 9.57 -13.96 -8.48
C ALA A 574 10.77 -14.84 -8.13
N GLU A 575 10.61 -15.82 -7.22
CA GLU A 575 11.63 -16.80 -6.86
C GLU A 575 12.11 -17.62 -8.08
N TRP A 576 11.19 -18.03 -8.93
CA TRP A 576 11.52 -18.73 -10.17
C TRP A 576 12.37 -17.85 -11.10
N MET A 577 11.98 -16.58 -11.33
CA MET A 577 12.77 -15.67 -12.16
C MET A 577 14.18 -15.45 -11.61
N VAL A 578 14.29 -15.26 -10.30
CA VAL A 578 15.57 -15.06 -9.60
C VAL A 578 16.48 -16.27 -9.76
N THR A 579 15.92 -17.47 -9.62
CA THR A 579 16.66 -18.73 -9.71
C THR A 579 17.03 -19.07 -11.15
N MET A 580 16.10 -18.90 -12.10
CA MET A 580 16.28 -19.29 -13.51
C MET A 580 17.28 -18.38 -14.24
N PHE A 581 17.24 -17.07 -13.95
CA PHE A 581 18.06 -16.08 -14.65
C PHE A 581 19.21 -15.54 -13.80
N ASP A 582 19.42 -16.12 -12.61
CA ASP A 582 20.46 -15.71 -11.67
C ASP A 582 20.46 -14.17 -11.49
N VAL A 583 19.42 -13.64 -10.86
CA VAL A 583 19.27 -12.19 -10.63
C VAL A 583 19.63 -11.86 -9.19
N ILE A 584 20.46 -10.84 -8.95
CA ILE A 584 20.87 -10.46 -7.59
C ILE A 584 19.80 -9.58 -6.97
N VAL A 585 19.02 -10.14 -6.04
CA VAL A 585 17.89 -9.46 -5.39
C VAL A 585 17.82 -9.78 -3.90
N GLY A 586 17.02 -9.03 -3.15
CA GLY A 586 16.83 -9.25 -1.71
C GLY A 586 17.48 -8.17 -0.85
N LYS A 587 17.50 -8.40 0.46
CA LYS A 587 18.25 -7.56 1.42
C LYS A 587 19.76 -7.70 1.20
N PRO A 588 20.58 -6.74 1.68
CA PRO A 588 22.03 -6.77 1.46
C PRO A 588 22.71 -8.12 1.81
N PRO A 589 22.38 -8.80 2.93
CA PRO A 589 22.91 -10.14 3.23
C PRO A 589 22.60 -11.20 2.16
N ARG A 590 21.38 -11.19 1.62
CA ARG A 590 20.96 -12.14 0.57
C ARG A 590 21.63 -11.83 -0.76
N LYS A 591 21.77 -10.54 -1.10
CA LYS A 591 22.52 -10.13 -2.30
C LYS A 591 23.98 -10.56 -2.22
N LEU A 592 24.60 -10.44 -1.05
CA LEU A 592 25.96 -10.88 -0.78
C LEU A 592 26.13 -12.40 -0.95
N GLU A 593 25.18 -13.19 -0.42
CA GLU A 593 25.15 -14.64 -0.60
C GLU A 593 25.05 -15.03 -2.08
N LEU A 594 24.08 -14.46 -2.82
CA LEU A 594 23.90 -14.72 -4.26
C LEU A 594 25.14 -14.32 -5.08
N LEU A 595 25.79 -13.20 -4.73
CA LEU A 595 27.04 -12.80 -5.34
C LEU A 595 28.16 -13.81 -5.07
N ALA A 596 28.33 -14.27 -3.83
CA ALA A 596 29.34 -15.27 -3.48
C ALA A 596 29.11 -16.59 -4.22
N ASP A 597 27.87 -17.07 -4.28
CA ASP A 597 27.50 -18.29 -5.01
C ASP A 597 27.78 -18.18 -6.52
N ARG A 598 27.46 -17.03 -7.13
CA ARG A 598 27.76 -16.78 -8.55
C ARG A 598 29.26 -16.82 -8.82
N TRP A 599 30.04 -16.19 -7.96
CA TRP A 599 31.49 -16.19 -8.10
C TRP A 599 32.03 -17.62 -7.94
N ASP A 600 31.58 -18.40 -6.96
CA ASP A 600 31.95 -19.83 -6.84
C ASP A 600 31.59 -20.63 -8.11
N ALA A 601 30.39 -20.42 -8.66
CA ALA A 601 29.95 -21.10 -9.88
C ALA A 601 30.82 -20.74 -11.11
N SER A 602 31.30 -19.49 -11.20
CA SER A 602 32.17 -19.04 -12.30
C SER A 602 33.51 -19.78 -12.40
N TRP A 603 33.91 -20.48 -11.33
CA TRP A 603 35.11 -21.32 -11.29
C TRP A 603 34.86 -22.78 -11.69
N THR A 604 33.60 -23.20 -11.90
CA THR A 604 33.25 -24.61 -12.17
C THR A 604 32.46 -24.81 -13.45
N VAL A 605 32.21 -23.76 -14.25
CA VAL A 605 31.39 -23.84 -15.48
C VAL A 605 31.95 -24.88 -16.45
N THR A 606 31.14 -25.91 -16.70
CA THR A 606 31.49 -26.99 -17.62
C THR A 606 30.61 -26.90 -18.87
N LEU A 607 31.16 -26.45 -19.99
CA LEU A 607 30.43 -26.39 -21.27
C LEU A 607 30.55 -27.72 -22.00
N ARG A 608 29.41 -28.32 -22.35
CA ARG A 608 29.34 -29.46 -23.28
C ARG A 608 29.09 -28.94 -24.68
N THR A 609 30.12 -28.85 -25.49
CA THR A 609 30.02 -28.61 -26.93
C THR A 609 30.53 -29.84 -27.67
N ASN A 610 29.71 -30.43 -28.55
CA ASN A 610 30.07 -31.52 -29.46
C ASN A 610 30.86 -32.69 -28.83
N GLY A 611 30.43 -33.19 -27.67
CA GLY A 611 31.03 -34.38 -27.03
C GLY A 611 32.35 -34.14 -26.30
N SER A 612 32.99 -32.98 -26.43
CA SER A 612 34.11 -32.55 -25.60
C SER A 612 33.63 -31.71 -24.42
N VAL A 613 34.09 -32.06 -23.22
CA VAL A 613 33.87 -31.28 -22.01
C VAL A 613 34.99 -30.25 -21.91
N THR A 614 34.72 -29.01 -22.31
CA THR A 614 35.64 -27.87 -22.11
C THR A 614 35.23 -27.15 -20.83
N ARG A 615 36.13 -27.12 -19.85
CA ARG A 615 36.00 -26.25 -18.67
C ARG A 615 36.42 -24.85 -19.09
N GLU A 616 35.48 -23.92 -19.12
CA GLU A 616 35.77 -22.53 -19.41
C GLU A 616 35.50 -21.73 -18.13
N TYR A 617 36.56 -21.15 -17.59
CA TYR A 617 36.51 -20.39 -16.35
C TYR A 617 36.02 -18.97 -16.65
N MET A 618 34.74 -18.68 -16.43
CA MET A 618 34.15 -17.37 -16.72
C MET A 618 34.88 -16.22 -16.02
N HIS A 619 35.42 -16.46 -14.83
CA HIS A 619 36.19 -15.45 -14.09
C HIS A 619 37.47 -15.00 -14.80
N ILE A 620 38.00 -15.76 -15.77
CA ILE A 620 39.19 -15.36 -16.56
C ILE A 620 38.81 -14.29 -17.60
N ASN A 621 37.54 -14.21 -18.01
CA ASN A 621 37.07 -13.22 -18.97
C ASN A 621 37.06 -11.81 -18.35
N PRO A 622 37.87 -10.85 -18.88
CA PRO A 622 37.94 -9.50 -18.35
C PRO A 622 36.64 -8.70 -18.51
N GLU A 623 35.84 -8.96 -19.55
CA GLU A 623 34.56 -8.27 -19.73
C GLU A 623 33.54 -8.69 -18.68
N TRP A 624 33.49 -9.99 -18.36
CA TRP A 624 32.63 -10.52 -17.30
C TRP A 624 32.98 -9.91 -15.95
N ARG A 625 34.28 -9.85 -15.60
CA ARG A 625 34.74 -9.24 -14.34
C ARG A 625 34.37 -7.76 -14.24
N ARG A 626 34.54 -6.99 -15.32
CA ARG A 626 34.16 -5.57 -15.38
C ARG A 626 32.67 -5.36 -15.19
N LEU A 627 31.83 -6.29 -15.63
CA LEU A 627 30.38 -6.26 -15.39
C LEU A 627 30.01 -6.62 -13.95
N GLN A 628 30.74 -7.52 -13.29
CA GLN A 628 30.46 -7.89 -11.90
C GLN A 628 30.99 -6.88 -10.88
N LYS A 629 32.12 -6.22 -11.16
CA LYS A 629 32.72 -5.22 -10.26
C LYS A 629 31.73 -4.20 -9.67
N PRO A 630 30.97 -3.42 -10.49
CA PRO A 630 30.05 -2.43 -9.95
C PRO A 630 28.90 -3.05 -9.13
N ARG A 631 28.55 -4.32 -9.37
CA ARG A 631 27.52 -5.03 -8.60
C ARG A 631 28.01 -5.38 -7.20
N ILE A 632 29.27 -5.80 -7.07
CA ILE A 632 29.88 -6.07 -5.77
C ILE A 632 30.01 -4.76 -4.98
N GLU A 633 30.54 -3.72 -5.62
CA GLU A 633 30.71 -2.39 -5.01
C GLU A 633 29.37 -1.85 -4.48
N ALA A 634 28.29 -1.95 -5.26
CA ALA A 634 26.97 -1.50 -4.84
C ALA A 634 26.43 -2.25 -3.62
N VAL A 635 26.66 -3.57 -3.50
CA VAL A 635 26.21 -4.35 -2.34
C VAL A 635 27.03 -4.03 -1.09
N LEU A 636 28.35 -3.82 -1.24
CA LEU A 636 29.22 -3.42 -0.14
C LEU A 636 28.86 -2.02 0.36
N GLU A 637 28.59 -1.08 -0.54
CA GLU A 637 28.14 0.27 -0.19
C GLU A 637 26.78 0.24 0.53
N GLU A 638 25.86 -0.63 0.11
CA GLU A 638 24.56 -0.84 0.79
C GLU A 638 24.74 -1.43 2.20
N LEU A 639 25.72 -2.32 2.41
CA LEU A 639 26.06 -2.89 3.71
C LEU A 639 26.73 -1.86 4.65
N LEU A 640 27.59 -0.99 4.11
CA LEU A 640 28.22 0.10 4.87
C LEU A 640 27.22 1.21 5.20
N GLY A 641 26.28 1.51 4.31
CA GLY A 641 25.27 2.54 4.50
C GLY A 641 25.84 3.98 4.52
N PRO A 642 24.99 4.99 4.75
CA PRO A 642 25.39 6.40 4.71
C PRO A 642 26.29 6.83 5.88
N ASP A 643 26.18 6.12 7.00
CA ASP A 643 26.95 6.34 8.22
C ASP A 643 28.15 5.38 8.23
N ARG A 644 29.18 5.70 7.44
CA ARG A 644 30.37 4.86 7.25
C ARG A 644 31.23 4.72 8.51
N GLU A 645 31.22 5.67 9.45
CA GLU A 645 32.22 5.71 10.53
C GLU A 645 31.65 5.61 11.95
N THR A 646 30.33 5.70 12.14
CA THR A 646 29.76 6.01 13.47
C THR A 646 29.06 4.85 14.18
N ILE A 647 28.77 3.72 13.51
CA ILE A 647 27.96 2.64 14.08
C ILE A 647 28.52 1.25 13.71
N PRO A 648 28.83 0.38 14.69
CA PRO A 648 29.19 -1.02 14.44
C PRO A 648 28.12 -1.75 13.62
N LYS A 649 28.55 -2.58 12.67
CA LYS A 649 27.66 -3.31 11.76
C LYS A 649 27.34 -4.70 12.32
N THR A 650 26.06 -5.06 12.33
CA THR A 650 25.59 -6.37 12.77
C THR A 650 25.58 -7.35 11.59
N LEU A 651 26.74 -7.94 11.30
CA LEU A 651 26.90 -9.01 10.32
C LEU A 651 26.81 -10.38 11.00
N SER A 652 26.17 -11.35 10.36
CA SER A 652 26.16 -12.73 10.83
C SER A 652 27.44 -13.47 10.41
N ASP A 653 27.74 -14.60 11.06
CA ASP A 653 28.88 -15.44 10.68
C ASP A 653 28.80 -15.90 9.21
N ILE A 654 27.59 -16.11 8.68
CA ILE A 654 27.36 -16.48 7.28
C ILE A 654 27.74 -15.32 6.35
N ASP A 655 27.41 -14.08 6.73
CA ASP A 655 27.77 -12.90 5.94
C ASP A 655 29.29 -12.73 5.85
N ILE A 656 29.99 -12.98 6.97
CA ILE A 656 31.46 -12.95 7.02
C ILE A 656 32.06 -14.03 6.12
N LEU A 657 31.50 -15.25 6.12
CA LEU A 657 31.94 -16.32 5.22
C LEU A 657 31.71 -15.95 3.75
N ASN A 658 30.59 -15.30 3.41
CA ASN A 658 30.32 -14.86 2.04
C ASN A 658 31.26 -13.73 1.59
N LEU A 659 31.60 -12.78 2.47
CA LEU A 659 32.63 -11.78 2.21
C LEU A 659 33.99 -12.45 1.94
N MET A 660 34.36 -13.46 2.74
CA MET A 660 35.59 -14.23 2.57
C MET A 660 35.62 -15.01 1.25
N ARG A 661 34.49 -15.60 0.82
CA ARG A 661 34.36 -16.25 -0.49
C ARG A 661 34.61 -15.27 -1.63
N LEU A 662 33.97 -14.09 -1.60
CA LEU A 662 34.20 -13.06 -2.63
C LEU A 662 35.65 -12.57 -2.64
N LEU A 663 36.22 -12.40 -1.45
CA LEU A 663 37.57 -11.89 -1.27
C LEU A 663 38.64 -12.88 -1.78
N ARG A 664 38.43 -14.19 -1.59
CA ARG A 664 39.24 -15.24 -2.21
C ARG A 664 39.28 -15.08 -3.74
N HIS A 665 38.14 -14.81 -4.36
CA HIS A 665 38.06 -14.73 -5.83
C HIS A 665 38.52 -13.40 -6.41
N CYS A 666 38.31 -12.30 -5.69
CA CYS A 666 38.69 -10.96 -6.13
C CYS A 666 40.15 -10.61 -5.79
N GLY A 667 40.80 -11.37 -4.90
CA GLY A 667 42.13 -11.10 -4.37
C GLY A 667 43.22 -10.93 -5.44
N ASP A 668 43.20 -11.79 -6.46
CA ASP A 668 44.27 -11.88 -7.47
C ASP A 668 44.21 -10.77 -8.53
N TYR A 669 43.12 -10.00 -8.60
CA TYR A 669 42.87 -9.04 -9.67
C TYR A 669 43.01 -7.59 -9.20
N ALA A 670 43.92 -6.84 -9.83
CA ALA A 670 44.18 -5.43 -9.48
C ALA A 670 42.94 -4.53 -9.62
N GLU A 671 42.03 -4.85 -10.55
CA GLU A 671 40.82 -4.05 -10.79
C GLU A 671 39.82 -4.05 -9.62
N PHE A 672 39.94 -5.00 -8.68
CA PHE A 672 39.08 -5.12 -7.50
C PHE A 672 39.69 -4.50 -6.23
N HIS A 673 40.77 -3.73 -6.32
CA HIS A 673 41.40 -3.11 -5.13
C HIS A 673 40.40 -2.35 -4.23
N TYR A 674 39.48 -1.58 -4.82
CA TYR A 674 38.44 -0.86 -4.06
C TYR A 674 37.49 -1.81 -3.30
N VAL A 675 37.01 -2.87 -3.97
CA VAL A 675 36.19 -3.93 -3.36
C VAL A 675 36.89 -4.56 -2.15
N ARG A 676 38.21 -4.79 -2.26
CA ARG A 676 39.01 -5.39 -1.19
C ARG A 676 39.09 -4.49 0.04
N THR A 677 39.32 -3.19 -0.19
CA THR A 677 39.32 -2.17 0.87
C THR A 677 37.98 -2.11 1.60
N GLU A 678 36.87 -2.07 0.86
CA GLU A 678 35.51 -1.97 1.43
C GLU A 678 35.12 -3.25 2.20
N ILE A 679 35.54 -4.44 1.76
CA ILE A 679 35.36 -5.69 2.54
C ILE A 679 36.14 -5.63 3.85
N VAL A 680 37.39 -5.15 3.83
CA VAL A 680 38.22 -5.03 5.05
C VAL A 680 37.60 -4.01 6.03
N GLU A 681 37.07 -2.90 5.52
CA GLU A 681 36.34 -1.90 6.32
C GLU A 681 35.06 -2.49 6.95
N LEU A 682 34.28 -3.26 6.19
CA LEU A 682 33.11 -3.96 6.72
C LEU A 682 33.46 -4.95 7.83
N LEU A 683 34.54 -5.71 7.66
CA LEU A 683 35.04 -6.62 8.70
C LEU A 683 35.54 -5.87 9.94
N ALA A 684 36.18 -4.71 9.76
CA ALA A 684 36.62 -3.85 10.86
C ALA A 684 35.45 -3.39 11.73
N GLN A 685 34.32 -3.05 11.10
CA GLN A 685 33.14 -2.54 11.80
C GLN A 685 32.19 -3.65 12.30
N ALA A 686 32.42 -4.91 11.92
CA ALA A 686 31.56 -6.02 12.27
C ALA A 686 31.61 -6.32 13.78
N THR A 687 30.47 -6.62 14.40
CA THR A 687 30.42 -7.01 15.81
C THR A 687 30.64 -8.51 16.05
N ALA A 688 30.67 -9.33 15.00
CA ALA A 688 30.82 -10.78 15.14
C ALA A 688 32.29 -11.20 15.31
N PRO A 689 32.63 -12.09 16.27
CA PRO A 689 34.01 -12.52 16.52
C PRO A 689 34.71 -13.17 15.33
N LEU A 690 33.94 -13.74 14.40
CA LEU A 690 34.49 -14.36 13.19
C LEU A 690 35.21 -13.34 12.29
N ALA A 691 34.88 -12.05 12.38
CA ALA A 691 35.51 -11.00 11.59
C ALA A 691 36.99 -10.80 11.95
N PHE A 692 37.35 -10.91 13.24
CA PHE A 692 38.75 -10.95 13.67
C PHE A 692 39.52 -12.07 12.97
N TRP A 693 38.99 -13.29 12.98
CA TRP A 693 39.64 -14.44 12.34
C TRP A 693 39.71 -14.31 10.82
N ALA A 694 38.72 -13.68 10.20
CA ALA A 694 38.72 -13.33 8.77
C ALA A 694 39.86 -12.35 8.42
N LEU A 695 40.09 -11.32 9.25
CA LEU A 695 41.19 -10.36 9.09
C LEU A 695 42.56 -10.97 9.37
N VAL A 696 42.66 -11.86 10.36
CA VAL A 696 43.89 -12.62 10.66
C VAL A 696 44.23 -13.56 9.51
N ALA A 697 43.23 -14.21 8.92
CA ALA A 697 43.40 -15.10 7.76
C ALA A 697 43.99 -14.38 6.52
N GLN A 698 43.91 -13.05 6.47
CA GLN A 698 44.50 -12.27 5.38
C GLN A 698 46.00 -12.02 5.52
N THR A 699 46.48 -11.97 6.77
CA THR A 699 47.84 -11.50 7.10
C THR A 699 48.73 -12.62 7.64
N CYS A 700 48.16 -13.74 8.07
CA CYS A 700 48.90 -14.82 8.72
C CYS A 700 49.83 -15.57 7.73
N PRO A 701 51.15 -15.70 8.03
CA PRO A 701 52.10 -16.37 7.15
C PRO A 701 51.82 -17.88 6.97
N PRO A 702 51.81 -18.42 5.73
CA PRO A 702 51.41 -19.81 5.49
C PRO A 702 52.49 -20.87 5.79
N ARG A 703 53.76 -20.50 5.92
CA ARG A 703 54.91 -21.44 6.00
C ARG A 703 55.74 -21.34 7.29
N GLU A 704 55.26 -20.63 8.30
CA GLU A 704 56.00 -20.41 9.55
C GLU A 704 55.42 -21.25 10.71
N ASN A 705 56.22 -22.12 11.32
CA ASN A 705 55.80 -23.01 12.42
C ASN A 705 55.21 -22.26 13.62
N LYS A 706 55.63 -21.00 13.85
CA LYS A 706 55.13 -20.15 14.95
C LYS A 706 53.65 -19.79 14.81
N PHE A 707 53.06 -19.95 13.62
CA PHE A 707 51.64 -19.70 13.36
C PHE A 707 50.79 -20.97 13.25
N ALA A 708 51.34 -22.15 13.58
CA ALA A 708 50.60 -23.41 13.48
C ALA A 708 49.26 -23.37 14.26
N ARG A 709 49.25 -22.76 15.45
CA ARG A 709 48.02 -22.53 16.25
C ARG A 709 47.01 -21.65 15.51
N TRP A 710 47.47 -20.52 14.97
CA TRP A 710 46.64 -19.56 14.23
C TRP A 710 46.05 -20.17 12.97
N ILE A 711 46.86 -20.89 12.18
CA ILE A 711 46.41 -21.58 10.96
C ILE A 711 45.38 -22.68 11.30
N SER A 712 45.56 -23.40 12.41
CA SER A 712 44.61 -24.41 12.87
C SER A 712 43.24 -23.81 13.22
N GLU A 713 43.21 -22.73 13.99
CA GLU A 713 41.97 -22.01 14.36
C GLU A 713 41.29 -21.39 13.12
N ILE A 714 42.06 -20.77 12.24
CA ILE A 714 41.57 -20.23 10.96
C ILE A 714 40.88 -21.32 10.15
N ARG A 715 41.51 -22.50 10.01
CA ARG A 715 40.91 -23.64 9.29
C ARG A 715 39.66 -24.18 9.97
N GLN A 716 39.64 -24.24 11.29
CA GLN A 716 38.47 -24.71 12.04
C GLN A 716 37.26 -23.77 11.86
N ARG A 717 37.49 -22.46 11.78
CA ARG A 717 36.41 -21.45 11.74
C ARG A 717 35.98 -21.07 10.32
N LEU A 718 36.92 -20.98 9.38
CA LEU A 718 36.67 -20.52 8.01
C LEU A 718 36.66 -21.65 6.98
N GLY A 719 37.12 -22.85 7.36
CA GLY A 719 37.02 -24.06 6.55
C GLY A 719 37.62 -23.91 5.15
N THR A 720 36.83 -24.25 4.13
CA THR A 720 37.25 -24.26 2.72
C THR A 720 37.44 -22.87 2.12
N THR A 721 36.98 -21.79 2.77
CA THR A 721 37.06 -20.43 2.22
C THR A 721 38.49 -19.88 2.15
N VAL A 722 39.40 -20.44 2.95
CA VAL A 722 40.82 -20.00 3.08
C VAL A 722 41.83 -21.05 2.60
N THR A 723 41.35 -22.17 2.05
CA THR A 723 42.18 -23.27 1.55
C THR A 723 42.02 -23.45 0.04
N THR A 724 43.13 -23.70 -0.65
CA THR A 724 43.15 -24.03 -2.09
C THR A 724 42.59 -25.43 -2.35
N GLU A 725 42.41 -25.79 -3.63
CA GLU A 725 41.99 -27.15 -4.03
C GLU A 725 42.97 -28.25 -3.56
N GLU A 726 44.24 -27.90 -3.39
CA GLU A 726 45.29 -28.77 -2.84
C GLU A 726 45.30 -28.82 -1.30
N ASN A 727 44.27 -28.24 -0.66
CA ASN A 727 44.14 -28.12 0.79
C ASN A 727 45.27 -27.31 1.45
N ALA A 728 45.98 -26.48 0.67
CA ALA A 728 47.00 -25.57 1.17
C ALA A 728 46.34 -24.28 1.67
N TYR A 729 46.82 -23.74 2.79
CA TYR A 729 46.36 -22.44 3.28
C TYR A 729 46.97 -21.33 2.41
N ALA A 730 46.13 -20.53 1.78
CA ALA A 730 46.53 -19.47 0.86
C ALA A 730 45.88 -18.14 1.28
N PRO A 731 46.58 -17.30 2.06
CA PRO A 731 46.09 -15.97 2.41
C PRO A 731 46.12 -15.04 1.18
N PRO A 732 44.96 -14.48 0.74
CA PRO A 732 44.86 -13.64 -0.46
C PRO A 732 45.78 -12.41 -0.46
N TYR A 733 46.07 -11.82 0.71
CA TYR A 733 46.82 -10.55 0.82
C TYR A 733 48.26 -10.68 1.30
N PHE A 734 48.76 -11.88 1.57
CA PHE A 734 50.09 -12.01 2.18
C PHE A 734 51.22 -11.43 1.31
N GLY A 735 51.04 -11.35 -0.01
CA GLY A 735 52.00 -10.74 -0.95
C GLY A 735 51.91 -9.21 -1.11
N MET A 736 50.87 -8.54 -0.59
CA MET A 736 50.57 -7.13 -0.87
C MET A 736 50.73 -6.26 0.40
N GLN A 737 51.85 -5.52 0.51
CA GLN A 737 52.22 -4.81 1.74
C GLN A 737 51.19 -3.76 2.21
N ASP A 738 50.57 -3.03 1.28
CA ASP A 738 49.59 -1.97 1.59
C ASP A 738 48.26 -2.56 2.12
N ASP A 739 47.80 -3.66 1.52
CA ASP A 739 46.58 -4.37 1.96
C ASP A 739 46.80 -5.01 3.35
N ARG A 740 48.02 -5.50 3.66
CA ARG A 740 48.36 -5.98 5.02
C ARG A 740 48.33 -4.86 6.06
N ALA A 741 48.83 -3.68 5.71
CA ALA A 741 48.79 -2.50 6.59
C ALA A 741 47.34 -2.10 6.89
N LEU A 742 46.46 -2.14 5.88
CA LEU A 742 45.01 -1.92 6.04
C LEU A 742 44.39 -2.95 7.00
N CYS A 743 44.69 -4.24 6.84
CA CYS A 743 44.20 -5.29 7.73
C CYS A 743 44.64 -5.09 9.19
N TYR A 744 45.87 -4.66 9.46
CA TYR A 744 46.31 -4.39 10.85
C TYR A 744 45.52 -3.27 11.51
N ARG A 745 45.23 -2.20 10.74
CA ARG A 745 44.37 -1.12 11.21
C ARG A 745 42.94 -1.60 11.46
N ALA A 746 42.38 -2.38 10.54
CA ALA A 746 41.04 -2.97 10.69
C ALA A 746 40.92 -3.90 11.91
N ILE A 747 41.97 -4.67 12.23
CA ILE A 747 42.01 -5.51 13.44
C ILE A 747 41.90 -4.64 14.71
N ALA A 748 42.57 -3.49 14.74
CA ALA A 748 42.47 -2.57 15.86
C ALA A 748 41.08 -1.92 15.97
N GLU A 749 40.52 -1.48 14.85
CA GLU A 749 39.17 -0.91 14.78
C GLU A 749 38.11 -1.93 15.24
N HIS A 750 38.21 -3.19 14.81
CA HIS A 750 37.34 -4.27 15.25
C HIS A 750 37.42 -4.52 16.76
N ALA A 751 38.64 -4.52 17.32
CA ALA A 751 38.83 -4.67 18.76
C ALA A 751 38.21 -3.52 19.56
N MET A 752 38.18 -2.31 19.00
CA MET A 752 37.53 -1.14 19.63
C MET A 752 36.01 -1.16 19.50
N ALA A 753 35.46 -1.76 18.44
CA ALA A 753 34.01 -1.87 18.20
C ALA A 753 33.33 -2.96 19.03
N TYR A 754 34.09 -3.87 19.66
CA TYR A 754 33.59 -5.01 20.41
C TYR A 754 33.38 -4.68 21.90
N GLU A 755 32.19 -4.18 22.26
CA GLU A 755 31.79 -3.84 23.64
C GLU A 755 31.27 -5.08 24.43
N ASP A 756 32.12 -6.01 24.89
CA ASP A 756 31.88 -6.80 26.13
C ASP A 756 33.02 -7.76 26.56
N LEU A 757 33.11 -8.01 27.87
CA LEU A 757 34.15 -8.77 28.62
C LEU A 757 34.47 -10.21 28.13
N SER A 758 35.36 -10.38 27.14
CA SER A 758 35.95 -11.69 26.80
C SER A 758 37.37 -11.58 26.20
N SER A 759 38.07 -12.71 26.06
CA SER A 759 39.50 -12.86 25.73
C SER A 759 40.01 -12.26 24.40
N LEU A 760 39.12 -11.67 23.59
CA LEU A 760 39.43 -11.16 22.25
C LEU A 760 40.55 -10.09 22.23
N PRO A 761 40.60 -9.10 23.15
CA PRO A 761 41.68 -8.10 23.18
C PRO A 761 43.06 -8.73 23.38
N CYS A 762 43.15 -9.85 24.11
CA CYS A 762 44.42 -10.53 24.33
C CYS A 762 44.91 -11.31 23.12
N GLU A 763 44.00 -12.00 22.43
CA GLU A 763 44.32 -12.69 21.18
C GLU A 763 44.75 -11.67 20.11
N VAL A 764 44.07 -10.52 20.04
CA VAL A 764 44.44 -9.41 19.14
C VAL A 764 45.85 -8.87 19.49
N CYS A 765 46.14 -8.61 20.76
CA CYS A 765 47.45 -8.13 21.20
C CYS A 765 48.57 -9.17 20.95
N GLU A 766 48.30 -10.47 21.18
CA GLU A 766 49.23 -11.56 20.90
C GLU A 766 49.57 -11.62 19.42
N TYR A 767 48.55 -11.55 18.54
CA TYR A 767 48.73 -11.57 17.09
C TYR A 767 49.51 -10.36 16.59
N LEU A 768 49.11 -9.14 16.96
CA LEU A 768 49.80 -7.91 16.53
C LEU A 768 51.25 -7.85 17.03
N ASN A 769 51.54 -8.42 18.21
CA ASN A 769 52.90 -8.57 18.72
C ASN A 769 53.77 -9.51 17.88
N LEU A 770 53.19 -10.62 17.39
CA LEU A 770 53.87 -11.53 16.47
C LEU A 770 54.14 -10.83 15.13
N MET A 771 53.12 -10.17 14.56
CA MET A 771 53.24 -9.53 13.25
C MET A 771 54.23 -8.37 13.23
N ARG A 772 54.30 -7.51 14.26
CA ARG A 772 55.32 -6.43 14.32
C ARG A 772 56.77 -6.95 14.32
N LYS A 773 57.00 -8.15 14.86
CA LYS A 773 58.34 -8.76 14.92
C LYS A 773 58.74 -9.33 13.56
N ILE A 774 57.79 -9.88 12.80
CA ILE A 774 58.02 -10.48 11.48
C ILE A 774 58.09 -9.43 10.38
N GLU A 775 57.24 -8.41 10.45
CA GLU A 775 57.20 -7.30 9.51
C GLU A 775 58.38 -6.32 9.70
N ALA A 776 59.36 -6.64 10.54
CA ALA A 776 60.46 -5.76 10.93
C ALA A 776 61.20 -5.08 9.76
N LYS A 777 61.17 -5.68 8.56
CA LYS A 777 61.80 -5.22 7.31
C LYS A 777 60.82 -4.80 6.19
N THR A 778 59.52 -4.66 6.46
CA THR A 778 58.50 -4.34 5.45
C THR A 778 57.83 -2.99 5.70
N ARG A 779 57.12 -2.45 4.70
CA ARG A 779 56.36 -1.20 4.82
C ARG A 779 55.10 -1.31 5.69
N ALA A 780 54.67 -2.52 6.03
CA ALA A 780 53.46 -2.76 6.84
C ALA A 780 53.70 -2.67 8.35
N ARG A 781 54.97 -2.66 8.80
CA ARG A 781 55.36 -2.57 10.21
C ARG A 781 54.77 -1.37 10.96
N PRO A 782 54.80 -0.13 10.43
CA PRO A 782 54.30 1.03 11.16
C PRO A 782 52.82 0.88 11.51
N ALA A 783 52.01 0.33 10.60
CA ALA A 783 50.59 0.08 10.83
C ALA A 783 50.34 -0.98 11.91
N ALA A 784 51.12 -2.08 11.92
CA ALA A 784 51.04 -3.08 12.99
C ALA A 784 51.44 -2.50 14.36
N GLU A 785 52.46 -1.64 14.40
CA GLU A 785 52.93 -1.00 15.63
C GLU A 785 51.94 0.05 16.15
N GLU A 786 51.32 0.82 15.25
CA GLU A 786 50.26 1.78 15.56
C GLU A 786 49.00 1.08 16.08
N ALA A 787 48.55 0.03 15.40
CA ALA A 787 47.44 -0.83 15.84
C ALA A 787 47.67 -1.39 17.25
N TYR A 788 48.86 -1.96 17.49
CA TYR A 788 49.24 -2.51 18.80
C TYR A 788 49.22 -1.44 19.92
N LYS A 789 49.68 -0.22 19.62
CA LYS A 789 49.68 0.89 20.58
C LYS A 789 48.27 1.44 20.81
N GLY A 790 47.47 1.58 19.75
CA GLY A 790 46.12 2.16 19.78
C GLY A 790 45.14 1.37 20.67
N ILE A 791 45.27 0.05 20.72
CA ILE A 791 44.43 -0.84 21.56
C ILE A 791 44.90 -0.85 23.03
N GLY A 792 46.05 -0.26 23.36
CA GLY A 792 46.55 -0.22 24.74
C GLY A 792 47.17 -1.54 25.22
N CYS A 793 47.67 -2.38 24.30
CA CYS A 793 48.33 -3.67 24.58
C CYS A 793 49.60 -3.57 25.46
N ASN A 794 50.09 -2.36 25.75
CA ASN A 794 51.21 -2.10 26.67
C ASN A 794 50.77 -1.94 28.13
N SER A 795 49.48 -1.80 28.41
CA SER A 795 48.99 -1.67 29.79
C SER A 795 48.80 -3.05 30.42
N SER A 796 49.45 -3.30 31.55
CA SER A 796 49.45 -4.59 32.26
C SER A 796 48.09 -5.06 32.81
N LYS A 797 47.01 -4.35 32.50
CA LYS A 797 45.65 -4.68 32.95
C LYS A 797 44.83 -5.45 31.92
N THR A 798 45.27 -5.54 30.67
CA THR A 798 44.43 -6.09 29.59
C THR A 798 44.57 -7.60 29.43
N CYS A 799 45.69 -8.22 29.87
CA CYS A 799 45.94 -9.65 29.71
C CYS A 799 46.67 -10.25 30.92
N ASP A 800 45.94 -11.00 31.75
CA ASP A 800 46.55 -11.94 32.70
C ASP A 800 46.95 -13.21 31.92
N PRO A 801 48.23 -13.62 31.94
CA PRO A 801 48.64 -14.84 31.28
C PRO A 801 48.13 -16.04 32.06
N LEU A 802 47.22 -16.82 31.45
CA LEU A 802 46.96 -18.19 31.91
C LEU A 802 48.24 -19.02 31.70
N LEU A 803 48.95 -19.22 32.82
CA LEU A 803 49.90 -20.30 33.17
C LEU A 803 50.88 -20.79 32.08
N PRO A 804 52.20 -20.60 32.27
CA PRO A 804 53.21 -21.25 31.44
C PRO A 804 53.36 -22.72 31.86
N GLN A 805 53.14 -23.64 30.92
CA GLN A 805 53.79 -24.96 30.98
C GLN A 805 54.86 -25.02 29.89
N GLU A 806 56.10 -24.96 30.39
CA GLU A 806 57.31 -25.58 29.86
C GLU A 806 57.68 -25.28 28.39
N ALA A 807 58.55 -24.27 28.23
CA ALA A 807 59.63 -24.35 27.26
C ALA A 807 60.86 -23.67 27.85
N GLU A 808 61.83 -24.49 28.18
CA GLU A 808 63.15 -24.12 28.69
C GLU A 808 63.86 -23.08 27.81
N ALA A 809 64.63 -22.25 28.51
CA ALA A 809 65.58 -21.32 27.94
C ALA A 809 66.58 -22.02 27.02
N LEU A 810 66.71 -21.50 25.80
CA LEU A 810 67.95 -21.56 25.04
C LEU A 810 68.29 -20.13 24.65
N GLU A 811 69.17 -19.53 25.46
CA GLU A 811 70.04 -18.45 25.05
C GLU A 811 70.73 -18.85 23.75
N ILE A 812 70.68 -17.99 22.74
CA ILE A 812 71.60 -18.05 21.61
C ILE A 812 72.45 -16.80 21.74
N ASP A 813 73.72 -17.04 22.01
CA ASP A 813 74.81 -16.06 22.08
C ASP A 813 74.88 -15.16 20.83
N ASP A 814 75.06 -13.87 21.09
CA ASP A 814 75.66 -12.94 20.15
C ASP A 814 77.17 -13.28 20.05
N GLU A 815 77.62 -13.94 18.99
CA GLU A 815 78.94 -13.76 18.36
C GLU A 815 79.12 -14.72 17.17
N GLU A 816 79.10 -14.17 15.94
CA GLU A 816 80.24 -14.25 15.01
C GLU A 816 79.96 -13.45 13.72
N LEU A 817 80.68 -12.35 13.58
CA LEU A 817 81.08 -11.78 12.30
C LEU A 817 82.07 -12.75 11.62
N VAL A 818 81.91 -12.97 10.31
CA VAL A 818 82.94 -12.87 9.24
C VAL A 818 82.59 -13.81 8.06
N THR A 819 82.66 -13.19 6.87
CA THR A 819 82.53 -13.69 5.46
C THR A 819 81.16 -14.02 4.90
#